data_AF-A0A951MCZ2-F1
#
_entry.id   AF-A0A951MCZ2-F1
#
_cell.length_a   1.000
_cell.length_b   1.000
_cell.length_c   1.000
_cell.angle_alpha   90.00
_cell.angle_beta   90.00
_cell.angle_gamma   90.00
#
_symmetry.space_group_name_H-M   'P 1'
#
loop_
_entity.id
_entity.type
_entity.pdbx_description
1 polymer ?
#
loop_
_entity_poly.entity_id
_entity_poly.type
_entity_poly.pdbx_seq_one_letter_code
_entity_poly.pdbx_strand_id
1 'polypeptide(L)'
;MLRYLLSFTFLLVSITLKSQDFPERLQEKLTQHIQSNPFEKVYLHTDKSHYLLNDTIWIKAYGTVEMGMEIPQATPTVPLYINLYSNLNKEPVVQETIKLEEGMGWGDLVLPRELNPGNYSLIAFSSRSESAGEQYLFAKDIWIGDLKDAFIPRTELDGTLNVSFFPEGGELVEGIKSKVGFKATGDKGLGEEFYGYLLQNEKDTLLRFASNPLGMGSFEFIPEKEAQYSAYVKSLQSKWKPVLLPRAKAKGEVLHLDILSDEGKGIIEVKSNSSTDKNMLLVGISGGEFFWSESFKLEDGSATVRFEKDDFPPGITQITLMEETGLPVAERLVYLHPYAQALLEFATDKVSYSPKDMVNMDITVMDEFGAPIAGDFSVSITDAKQVASDPHATNIFSHFRLGAELKGLVENPYYYFDVENEAAETHLDDLLLTQGWRKFSWERLADESAKPFEFEKGLKLSGQVEQLGGNPIEEPHQITMMVNSSYDFPQVIEGETDKEGRFLFSELDFYDSVSVFVQAYLQADGINKSPKKNNLIKLDDKVLKGRPEKVISGIPVGHLEDLDFEYVVKVGEARNMMEQFVLGQEVLLQEITVEASNLTKPNDARTILYKGKPDFSLPVTREDFVYANAIHFLRNRVPSVQVVGDVFSFQDPPRVLIRGGIITGNASGRPQNQSHPILIDGQPTDVLMAMSLNMIDVERIDVITNLGNRAMMSGSAYINILTKTGNPGAELQEDPRLGQGNDLLFTKGYVTKREFYVPSGKFEEGTPFAQDFRSTLYWNPNLSTQEDGKINISFPLNEGSDSFEVILEGLSSEMEPIYGTFSIKR
;
A
#
# COMPACT_ATOMS: atom_id res chain seq x y z
N MET A 1 -61.32 -43.97 -21.74
CA MET A 1 -61.50 -42.72 -22.49
C MET A 1 -61.92 -41.59 -21.54
N LEU A 2 -61.10 -41.30 -20.52
CA LEU A 2 -61.27 -40.17 -19.57
C LEU A 2 -60.01 -40.04 -18.68
N ARG A 3 -58.82 -39.92 -19.28
CA ARG A 3 -57.55 -39.69 -18.55
C ARG A 3 -56.52 -38.82 -19.30
N TYR A 4 -56.92 -38.24 -20.44
CA TYR A 4 -56.06 -37.40 -21.29
C TYR A 4 -56.57 -35.95 -21.41
N LEU A 5 -57.33 -35.47 -20.43
CA LEU A 5 -57.89 -34.10 -20.44
C LEU A 5 -57.44 -33.22 -19.27
N LEU A 6 -56.52 -33.71 -18.42
CA LEU A 6 -55.99 -32.96 -17.26
C LEU A 6 -54.51 -32.57 -17.38
N SER A 7 -53.85 -32.95 -18.47
CA SER A 7 -52.46 -32.56 -18.76
C SER A 7 -52.35 -31.38 -19.72
N PHE A 8 -53.48 -30.83 -20.20
CA PHE A 8 -53.51 -29.69 -21.12
C PHE A 8 -53.79 -28.35 -20.44
N THR A 9 -53.95 -28.33 -19.12
CA THR A 9 -54.27 -27.13 -18.31
C THR A 9 -53.21 -26.80 -17.26
N PHE A 10 -52.05 -27.49 -17.29
CA PHE A 10 -50.85 -27.14 -16.51
C PHE A 10 -49.66 -26.73 -17.41
N LEU A 11 -49.92 -26.49 -18.69
CA LEU A 11 -48.94 -26.05 -19.69
C LEU A 11 -49.18 -24.60 -20.16
N LEU A 12 -49.95 -23.81 -19.41
CA LEU A 12 -50.34 -22.44 -19.78
C LEU A 12 -50.27 -21.43 -18.62
N VAL A 13 -49.68 -21.82 -17.49
CA VAL A 13 -49.37 -20.90 -16.38
C VAL A 13 -47.97 -21.26 -15.90
N SER A 14 -47.05 -20.28 -15.95
CA SER A 14 -45.61 -20.32 -15.58
C SER A 14 -44.59 -20.42 -16.74
N ILE A 15 -44.95 -20.00 -17.96
CA ILE A 15 -43.98 -19.34 -18.87
C ILE A 15 -44.48 -17.92 -19.08
N THR A 16 -44.53 -17.18 -17.98
CA THR A 16 -44.33 -15.74 -17.99
C THR A 16 -43.01 -15.51 -17.26
N LEU A 17 -41.94 -16.14 -17.75
CA LEU A 17 -40.63 -15.50 -17.68
C LEU A 17 -40.83 -14.24 -18.52
N LYS A 18 -41.02 -13.11 -17.83
CA LYS A 18 -40.97 -11.80 -18.46
C LYS A 18 -39.72 -11.82 -19.33
N SER A 19 -39.88 -11.52 -20.61
CA SER A 19 -38.76 -11.11 -21.46
C SER A 19 -38.22 -9.83 -20.83
N GLN A 20 -37.32 -9.95 -19.85
CA GLN A 20 -36.51 -8.81 -19.41
C GLN A 20 -35.73 -8.34 -20.64
N ASP A 21 -35.72 -7.04 -20.85
CA ASP A 21 -34.97 -6.44 -21.95
C ASP A 21 -33.48 -6.75 -21.75
N PHE A 22 -32.72 -6.95 -22.83
CA PHE A 22 -31.30 -7.28 -22.74
C PHE A 22 -30.50 -6.28 -21.89
N PRO A 23 -30.74 -4.95 -21.98
CA PRO A 23 -30.10 -3.95 -21.13
C PRO A 23 -30.37 -4.15 -19.63
N GLU A 24 -31.60 -4.46 -19.23
CA GLU A 24 -31.95 -4.69 -17.82
C GLU A 24 -31.17 -5.89 -17.25
N ARG A 25 -31.08 -6.98 -18.02
CA ARG A 25 -30.30 -8.16 -17.62
C ARG A 25 -28.79 -7.86 -17.55
N LEU A 26 -28.29 -7.00 -18.44
CA LEU A 26 -26.89 -6.59 -18.45
C LEU A 26 -26.55 -5.79 -17.19
N GLN A 27 -27.41 -4.84 -16.83
CA GLN A 27 -27.29 -4.06 -15.61
C GLN A 27 -27.27 -4.96 -14.37
N GLU A 28 -28.24 -5.87 -14.23
CA GLU A 28 -28.28 -6.81 -13.09
C GLU A 28 -27.00 -7.64 -12.96
N LYS A 29 -26.46 -8.16 -14.08
CA LYS A 29 -25.23 -8.95 -14.08
C LYS A 29 -24.00 -8.12 -13.74
N LEU A 30 -23.94 -6.88 -14.22
CA LEU A 30 -22.83 -5.96 -13.94
C LEU A 30 -22.77 -5.62 -12.45
N THR A 31 -23.91 -5.23 -11.86
CA THR A 31 -24.01 -4.91 -10.43
C THR A 31 -23.62 -6.12 -9.57
N GLN A 32 -24.12 -7.33 -9.89
CA GLN A 32 -23.76 -8.55 -9.17
C GLN A 32 -22.25 -8.88 -9.26
N HIS A 33 -21.66 -8.68 -10.43
CA HIS A 33 -20.24 -8.94 -10.64
C HIS A 33 -19.36 -8.01 -9.80
N ILE A 34 -19.68 -6.71 -9.78
CA ILE A 34 -18.92 -5.69 -9.02
C ILE A 34 -19.08 -5.91 -7.51
N GLN A 35 -20.29 -6.22 -7.04
CA GLN A 35 -20.51 -6.56 -5.62
C GLN A 35 -19.70 -7.79 -5.18
N SER A 36 -19.51 -8.76 -6.08
CA SER A 36 -18.72 -9.97 -5.78
C SER A 36 -17.21 -9.72 -5.94
N ASN A 37 -16.81 -8.78 -6.78
CA ASN A 37 -15.43 -8.46 -7.09
C ASN A 37 -15.19 -6.93 -6.99
N PRO A 38 -15.30 -6.36 -5.79
CA PRO A 38 -15.12 -4.92 -5.59
C PRO A 38 -13.82 -4.44 -6.19
N PHE A 39 -13.87 -3.26 -6.77
CA PHE A 39 -12.67 -2.58 -7.24
C PHE A 39 -12.17 -1.63 -6.17
N GLU A 40 -11.00 -1.94 -5.58
CA GLU A 40 -10.36 -1.10 -4.58
C GLU A 40 -9.28 -0.25 -5.25
N LYS A 41 -9.30 1.05 -4.97
CA LYS A 41 -8.28 2.02 -5.36
C LYS A 41 -7.59 2.53 -4.11
N VAL A 42 -6.26 2.58 -4.14
CA VAL A 42 -5.45 3.10 -3.04
C VAL A 42 -4.58 4.23 -3.55
N TYR A 43 -4.44 5.29 -2.76
CA TYR A 43 -3.56 6.42 -3.04
C TYR A 43 -2.71 6.77 -1.81
N LEU A 44 -1.45 7.15 -2.01
CA LEU A 44 -0.58 7.69 -0.96
C LEU A 44 -0.21 9.15 -1.25
N HIS A 45 -0.60 10.05 -0.35
CA HIS A 45 -0.03 11.40 -0.26
C HIS A 45 1.26 11.34 0.55
N THR A 46 2.33 11.92 0.00
CA THR A 46 3.64 12.03 0.65
C THR A 46 3.98 13.48 0.89
N ASP A 47 4.69 13.80 1.97
CA ASP A 47 5.03 15.19 2.31
C ASP A 47 5.86 15.90 1.22
N LYS A 48 6.65 15.15 0.44
CA LYS A 48 7.49 15.70 -0.64
C LYS A 48 7.45 14.84 -1.89
N SER A 49 7.92 15.42 -2.99
CA SER A 49 8.12 14.76 -4.28
C SER A 49 9.47 14.01 -4.37
N HIS A 50 10.45 14.38 -3.54
CA HIS A 50 11.78 13.78 -3.47
C HIS A 50 12.40 13.97 -2.08
N TYR A 51 13.41 13.16 -1.78
CA TYR A 51 13.99 13.06 -0.45
C TYR A 51 15.51 13.01 -0.51
N LEU A 52 16.16 13.51 0.54
CA LEU A 52 17.58 13.28 0.76
C LEU A 52 17.79 11.91 1.42
N LEU A 53 19.03 11.41 1.40
CA LEU A 53 19.39 10.25 2.22
C LEU A 53 19.11 10.54 3.70
N ASN A 54 18.73 9.51 4.45
CA ASN A 54 18.36 9.58 5.88
C ASN A 54 17.10 10.40 6.19
N ASP A 55 16.36 10.89 5.18
CA ASP A 55 15.06 11.51 5.40
C ASP A 55 14.03 10.48 5.90
N THR A 56 12.89 11.00 6.33
CA THR A 56 11.68 10.23 6.60
C THR A 56 10.61 10.64 5.60
N ILE A 57 9.98 9.66 4.96
CA ILE A 57 8.83 9.86 4.08
C ILE A 57 7.59 9.81 4.95
N TRP A 58 6.88 10.93 5.07
CA TRP A 58 5.60 10.97 5.78
C TRP A 58 4.47 10.63 4.81
N ILE A 59 3.52 9.79 5.25
CA ILE A 59 2.51 9.21 4.38
C ILE A 59 1.12 9.34 4.98
N LYS A 60 0.16 9.80 4.16
CA LYS A 60 -1.28 9.57 4.37
C LYS A 60 -1.78 8.68 3.23
N ALA A 61 -2.52 7.65 3.59
CA ALA A 61 -3.11 6.68 2.69
C ALA A 61 -4.63 6.87 2.64
N TYR A 62 -5.17 6.76 1.42
CA TYR A 62 -6.58 6.87 1.09
C TYR A 62 -7.00 5.61 0.31
N GLY A 63 -8.13 5.03 0.66
CA GLY A 63 -8.67 3.82 0.05
C GLY A 63 -10.16 3.97 -0.24
N THR A 64 -10.55 3.78 -1.50
CA THR A 64 -11.95 3.72 -1.91
C THR A 64 -12.27 2.38 -2.57
N VAL A 65 -13.54 2.00 -2.51
CA VAL A 65 -14.06 0.78 -3.10
C VAL A 65 -15.31 1.04 -3.93
N GLU A 66 -15.32 0.56 -5.17
CA GLU A 66 -16.49 0.55 -6.04
C GLU A 66 -17.24 -0.78 -5.87
N MET A 67 -18.51 -0.67 -5.43
CA MET A 67 -19.36 -1.80 -5.03
C MET A 67 -20.70 -1.83 -5.80
N GLY A 68 -20.74 -1.22 -6.98
CA GLY A 68 -21.94 -1.13 -7.80
C GLY A 68 -22.94 -0.13 -7.25
N MET A 69 -22.43 1.05 -6.90
CA MET A 69 -23.18 2.22 -6.46
C MET A 69 -22.64 3.44 -7.20
N GLU A 70 -23.48 4.47 -7.33
CA GLU A 70 -23.13 5.73 -8.00
C GLU A 70 -21.92 6.41 -7.35
N ILE A 71 -21.80 6.30 -6.02
CA ILE A 71 -20.71 6.89 -5.23
C ILE A 71 -19.83 5.78 -4.66
N PRO A 72 -18.48 5.88 -4.78
CA PRO A 72 -17.56 4.97 -4.11
C PRO A 72 -17.72 4.99 -2.59
N GLN A 73 -17.36 3.88 -1.93
CA GLN A 73 -17.32 3.81 -0.48
C GLN A 73 -15.88 3.84 0.03
N ALA A 74 -15.70 4.14 1.31
CA ALA A 74 -14.43 3.92 1.97
C ALA A 74 -14.07 2.42 1.94
N THR A 75 -12.80 2.12 1.69
CA THR A 75 -12.27 0.77 1.92
C THR A 75 -12.52 0.37 3.39
N PRO A 76 -12.97 -0.86 3.67
CA PRO A 76 -13.12 -1.33 5.05
C PRO A 76 -11.78 -1.37 5.79
N THR A 77 -11.80 -1.65 7.09
CA THR A 77 -10.56 -1.76 7.86
C THR A 77 -9.69 -2.91 7.35
N VAL A 78 -8.51 -2.59 6.82
CA VAL A 78 -7.58 -3.55 6.19
C VAL A 78 -6.11 -3.18 6.44
N PRO A 79 -5.17 -4.13 6.42
CA PRO A 79 -3.76 -3.84 6.30
C PRO A 79 -3.42 -3.34 4.88
N LEU A 80 -2.73 -2.21 4.81
CA LEU A 80 -2.12 -1.69 3.61
C LEU A 80 -0.61 -1.89 3.68
N TYR A 81 -0.08 -2.73 2.80
CA TYR A 81 1.34 -3.01 2.68
C TYR A 81 2.00 -1.93 1.84
N ILE A 82 3.10 -1.35 2.34
CA ILE A 82 3.86 -0.29 1.68
C ILE A 82 5.30 -0.74 1.55
N ASN A 83 5.76 -0.85 0.32
CA ASN A 83 7.10 -1.31 -0.01
C ASN A 83 7.84 -0.26 -0.83
N LEU A 84 9.09 0.02 -0.45
CA LEU A 84 9.98 0.89 -1.22
C LEU A 84 11.00 0.03 -1.96
N TYR A 85 11.01 0.06 -3.29
CA TYR A 85 11.95 -0.70 -4.12
C TYR A 85 13.00 0.23 -4.71
N SER A 86 14.27 -0.19 -4.69
CA SER A 86 15.28 0.45 -5.54
C SER A 86 15.05 0.05 -6.99
N ASN A 87 15.20 0.99 -7.94
CA ASN A 87 15.03 0.66 -9.35
C ASN A 87 16.08 -0.32 -9.91
N LEU A 88 17.10 -0.66 -9.13
CA LEU A 88 18.17 -1.61 -9.46
C LEU A 88 17.92 -3.03 -8.92
N ASN A 89 17.10 -3.16 -7.87
CA ASN A 89 16.92 -4.42 -7.13
C ASN A 89 15.48 -4.94 -7.25
N LYS A 90 15.30 -6.24 -7.00
CA LYS A 90 13.96 -6.87 -6.98
C LYS A 90 13.36 -6.98 -5.58
N GLU A 91 14.18 -6.84 -4.55
CA GLU A 91 13.77 -6.84 -3.15
C GLU A 91 13.55 -5.41 -2.65
N PRO A 92 12.54 -5.18 -1.81
CA PRO A 92 12.29 -3.87 -1.23
C PRO A 92 13.35 -3.52 -0.19
N VAL A 93 13.73 -2.25 -0.16
CA VAL A 93 14.68 -1.69 0.82
C VAL A 93 14.00 -1.27 2.13
N VAL A 94 12.68 -1.02 2.08
CA VAL A 94 11.83 -0.71 3.25
C VAL A 94 10.49 -1.40 3.05
N GLN A 95 9.95 -1.95 4.14
CA GLN A 95 8.62 -2.57 4.19
C GLN A 95 7.94 -2.15 5.47
N GLU A 96 6.75 -1.57 5.32
CA GLU A 96 5.92 -1.14 6.42
C GLU A 96 4.45 -1.48 6.14
N THR A 97 3.64 -1.60 7.19
CA THR A 97 2.19 -1.82 7.04
C THR A 97 1.43 -0.71 7.75
N ILE A 98 0.59 0.01 7.02
CA ILE A 98 -0.34 0.99 7.59
C ILE A 98 -1.70 0.30 7.75
N LYS A 99 -2.36 0.54 8.88
CA LYS A 99 -3.76 0.13 9.06
C LYS A 99 -4.64 1.18 8.37
N LEU A 100 -5.38 0.78 7.34
CA LEU A 100 -6.48 1.58 6.81
C LEU A 100 -7.70 1.34 7.69
N GLU A 101 -8.28 2.41 8.21
CA GLU A 101 -9.49 2.43 9.02
C GLU A 101 -10.48 3.34 8.28
N GLU A 102 -11.61 2.79 7.83
CA GLU A 102 -12.59 3.54 7.00
C GLU A 102 -11.93 4.26 5.81
N GLY A 103 -11.06 3.54 5.10
CA GLY A 103 -10.36 4.06 3.93
C GLY A 103 -9.17 4.98 4.25
N MET A 104 -8.92 5.32 5.51
CA MET A 104 -7.87 6.27 5.90
C MET A 104 -6.80 5.62 6.76
N GLY A 105 -5.53 5.97 6.55
CA GLY A 105 -4.45 5.54 7.43
C GLY A 105 -3.21 6.39 7.22
N TRP A 106 -2.34 6.52 8.21
CA TRP A 106 -1.11 7.31 8.04
C TRP A 106 0.03 6.73 8.86
N GLY A 107 1.25 7.11 8.47
CA GLY A 107 2.48 6.63 9.08
C GLY A 107 3.70 7.28 8.43
N ASP A 108 4.86 6.72 8.70
CA ASP A 108 6.13 7.20 8.20
C ASP A 108 7.05 6.05 7.79
N LEU A 109 7.90 6.30 6.80
CA LEU A 109 8.95 5.39 6.35
C LEU A 109 10.30 6.07 6.55
N VAL A 110 11.04 5.61 7.56
CA VAL A 110 12.41 6.07 7.83
C VAL A 110 13.37 5.44 6.83
N LEU A 111 14.06 6.27 6.04
CA LEU A 111 15.01 5.78 5.04
C LEU A 111 16.29 5.22 5.69
N PRO A 112 16.73 3.99 5.35
CA PRO A 112 17.97 3.43 5.84
C PRO A 112 19.19 4.28 5.47
N ARG A 113 20.23 4.23 6.32
CA ARG A 113 21.46 5.03 6.12
C ARG A 113 22.31 4.61 4.93
N GLU A 114 22.20 3.36 4.52
CA GLU A 114 23.04 2.74 3.49
C GLU A 114 22.38 2.74 2.11
N LEU A 115 21.34 3.57 1.90
CA LEU A 115 20.70 3.70 0.59
C LEU A 115 21.63 4.36 -0.43
N ASN A 116 21.55 3.90 -1.68
CA ASN A 116 22.25 4.51 -2.79
C ASN A 116 21.38 5.61 -3.42
N PRO A 117 21.95 6.76 -3.80
CA PRO A 117 21.21 7.77 -4.56
C PRO A 117 20.61 7.19 -5.85
N GLY A 118 19.34 7.45 -6.11
CA GLY A 118 18.65 6.96 -7.29
C GLY A 118 17.13 7.09 -7.25
N ASN A 119 16.49 6.53 -8.28
CA ASN A 119 15.05 6.39 -8.35
C ASN A 119 14.59 5.16 -7.55
N TYR A 120 13.56 5.35 -6.75
CA TYR A 120 12.87 4.32 -5.99
C TYR A 120 11.39 4.32 -6.33
N SER A 121 10.76 3.16 -6.30
CA SER A 121 9.31 3.03 -6.49
C SER A 121 8.66 2.70 -5.14
N LEU A 122 7.78 3.59 -4.68
CA LEU A 122 6.90 3.38 -3.53
C LEU A 122 5.64 2.67 -4.02
N ILE A 123 5.40 1.46 -3.53
CA ILE A 123 4.28 0.62 -3.95
C ILE A 123 3.39 0.35 -2.76
N ALA A 124 2.08 0.55 -2.90
CA ALA A 124 1.10 0.26 -1.87
C ALA A 124 -0.01 -0.66 -2.37
N PHE A 125 -0.38 -1.63 -1.55
CA PHE A 125 -1.44 -2.58 -1.88
C PHE A 125 -2.08 -3.21 -0.64
N SER A 126 -3.36 -3.53 -0.75
CA SER A 126 -4.05 -4.45 0.15
C SER A 126 -4.10 -5.84 -0.50
N SER A 127 -4.57 -6.86 0.22
CA SER A 127 -4.83 -8.17 -0.39
C SER A 127 -5.89 -8.13 -1.50
N ARG A 128 -6.81 -7.15 -1.48
CA ARG A 128 -7.84 -6.99 -2.53
C ARG A 128 -7.23 -6.50 -3.83
N SER A 129 -6.58 -5.34 -3.83
CA SER A 129 -5.86 -4.80 -4.98
C SER A 129 -4.81 -5.80 -5.50
N GLU A 130 -4.09 -6.48 -4.61
CA GLU A 130 -3.09 -7.49 -5.00
C GLU A 130 -3.70 -8.68 -5.75
N SER A 131 -4.80 -9.24 -5.26
CA SER A 131 -5.48 -10.37 -5.92
C SER A 131 -6.17 -9.98 -7.23
N ALA A 132 -6.48 -8.70 -7.42
CA ALA A 132 -7.04 -8.19 -8.66
C ALA A 132 -5.99 -8.10 -9.79
N GLY A 133 -4.70 -7.90 -9.44
CA GLY A 133 -3.56 -7.89 -10.37
C GLY A 133 -2.69 -6.64 -10.26
N GLU A 134 -1.48 -6.70 -10.84
CA GLU A 134 -0.44 -5.66 -10.72
C GLU A 134 -0.89 -4.26 -11.16
N GLN A 135 -1.79 -4.16 -12.13
CA GLN A 135 -2.33 -2.88 -12.61
C GLN A 135 -3.18 -2.13 -11.57
N TYR A 136 -3.52 -2.77 -10.45
CA TYR A 136 -4.37 -2.19 -9.40
C TYR A 136 -3.57 -1.86 -8.12
N LEU A 137 -2.25 -2.00 -8.16
CA LEU A 137 -1.38 -1.56 -7.09
C LEU A 137 -1.13 -0.06 -7.27
N PHE A 138 -1.09 0.68 -6.17
CA PHE A 138 -0.59 2.04 -6.18
C PHE A 138 0.92 2.02 -6.40
N ALA A 139 1.42 2.89 -7.28
CA ALA A 139 2.85 3.08 -7.48
C ALA A 139 3.18 4.57 -7.66
N LYS A 140 4.20 5.03 -6.96
CA LYS A 140 4.75 6.39 -7.08
C LYS A 140 6.27 6.31 -7.11
N ASP A 141 6.89 6.90 -8.12
CA ASP A 141 8.35 6.98 -8.19
C ASP A 141 8.84 8.21 -7.42
N ILE A 142 9.93 8.02 -6.67
CA ILE A 142 10.50 9.00 -5.77
C ILE A 142 12.01 9.02 -5.99
N TRP A 143 12.56 10.22 -6.18
CA TRP A 143 14.01 10.40 -6.15
C TRP A 143 14.51 10.45 -4.70
N ILE A 144 15.52 9.65 -4.40
CA ILE A 144 16.20 9.65 -3.10
C ILE A 144 17.68 9.94 -3.33
N GLY A 145 18.19 11.03 -2.77
CA GLY A 145 19.58 11.46 -2.92
C GLY A 145 19.72 12.95 -3.19
N ASP A 146 20.95 13.42 -3.30
CA ASP A 146 21.23 14.82 -3.64
C ASP A 146 20.72 15.11 -5.06
N LEU A 147 19.95 16.20 -5.21
CA LEU A 147 19.39 16.60 -6.50
C LEU A 147 20.49 16.83 -7.54
N LYS A 148 21.69 17.28 -7.16
CA LYS A 148 22.80 17.45 -8.12
C LYS A 148 23.18 16.14 -8.84
N ASP A 149 23.02 15.00 -8.15
CA ASP A 149 23.37 13.68 -8.66
C ASP A 149 22.28 13.10 -9.57
N ALA A 150 21.06 13.64 -9.49
CA ALA A 150 19.96 13.31 -10.40
C ALA A 150 20.25 13.74 -11.85
N PHE A 151 21.16 14.71 -12.03
CA PHE A 151 21.46 15.36 -13.31
C PHE A 151 22.60 14.74 -14.11
N ILE A 152 23.29 13.72 -13.59
CA ILE A 152 24.31 13.01 -14.38
C ILE A 152 23.56 12.02 -15.28
N PRO A 153 23.47 12.23 -16.61
CA PRO A 153 22.83 11.28 -17.48
C PRO A 153 23.67 10.00 -17.46
N ARG A 154 23.21 8.99 -16.72
CA ARG A 154 23.94 7.71 -16.58
C ARG A 154 23.76 6.78 -17.77
N THR A 155 22.97 7.16 -18.78
CA THR A 155 22.70 6.33 -19.95
C THR A 155 22.66 7.17 -21.22
N GLU A 156 23.51 6.83 -22.19
CA GLU A 156 23.33 7.28 -23.57
C GLU A 156 22.00 6.72 -24.10
N LEU A 157 21.16 7.58 -24.68
CA LEU A 157 19.89 7.20 -25.29
C LEU A 157 20.16 6.72 -26.72
N ASP A 158 19.59 5.58 -27.10
CA ASP A 158 19.72 4.98 -28.44
C ASP A 158 18.84 5.71 -29.49
N GLY A 159 17.95 6.59 -29.03
CA GLY A 159 17.01 7.36 -29.87
C GLY A 159 15.92 6.48 -30.48
N THR A 160 15.45 5.47 -29.75
CA THR A 160 14.34 4.61 -30.20
C THR A 160 13.00 5.32 -30.01
N LEU A 161 12.13 5.24 -31.02
CA LEU A 161 10.80 5.87 -31.02
C LEU A 161 9.72 4.83 -31.32
N ASN A 162 9.03 4.29 -30.35
CA ASN A 162 7.99 3.27 -30.59
C ASN A 162 6.62 3.91 -30.79
N VAL A 163 6.08 3.83 -32.01
CA VAL A 163 4.78 4.40 -32.38
C VAL A 163 3.75 3.29 -32.59
N SER A 164 2.56 3.46 -32.01
CA SER A 164 1.41 2.56 -32.16
C SER A 164 0.19 3.33 -32.69
N PHE A 165 -0.68 2.66 -33.45
CA PHE A 165 -1.89 3.23 -34.05
C PHE A 165 -3.14 2.49 -33.57
N PHE A 166 -4.20 3.26 -33.27
CA PHE A 166 -5.42 2.81 -32.62
C PHE A 166 -6.64 3.33 -33.39
N PRO A 167 -7.23 2.53 -34.29
CA PRO A 167 -8.46 2.90 -34.98
C PRO A 167 -9.60 3.10 -33.97
N GLU A 168 -10.37 4.16 -34.13
CA GLU A 168 -11.54 4.43 -33.31
C GLU A 168 -12.57 3.29 -33.49
N GLY A 169 -13.01 2.69 -32.38
CA GLY A 169 -13.85 1.49 -32.39
C GLY A 169 -13.10 0.16 -32.56
N GLY A 170 -11.77 0.19 -32.73
CA GLY A 170 -10.88 -0.97 -32.69
C GLY A 170 -10.43 -1.48 -34.07
N GLU A 171 -11.14 -1.16 -35.14
CA GLU A 171 -10.86 -1.70 -36.48
C GLU A 171 -11.00 -0.63 -37.58
N LEU A 172 -10.14 -0.71 -38.61
CA LEU A 172 -10.31 0.07 -39.85
C LEU A 172 -11.24 -0.67 -40.80
N VAL A 173 -12.12 0.05 -41.50
CA VAL A 173 -13.07 -0.52 -42.45
C VAL A 173 -12.95 0.17 -43.81
N GLU A 174 -12.87 -0.63 -44.88
CA GLU A 174 -12.75 -0.12 -46.25
C GLU A 174 -13.93 0.78 -46.64
N GLY A 175 -13.63 1.98 -47.15
CA GLY A 175 -14.60 2.95 -47.67
C GLY A 175 -15.29 3.80 -46.60
N ILE A 176 -14.98 3.62 -45.32
CA ILE A 176 -15.55 4.41 -44.21
C ILE A 176 -14.47 5.33 -43.65
N LYS A 177 -14.80 6.61 -43.42
CA LYS A 177 -13.90 7.55 -42.74
C LYS A 177 -13.70 7.08 -41.30
N SER A 178 -12.44 6.91 -40.90
CA SER A 178 -12.05 6.45 -39.57
C SER A 178 -11.07 7.43 -38.93
N LYS A 179 -11.29 7.75 -37.65
CA LYS A 179 -10.28 8.40 -36.80
C LYS A 179 -9.30 7.34 -36.32
N VAL A 180 -8.02 7.68 -36.28
CA VAL A 180 -6.95 6.83 -35.79
C VAL A 180 -6.14 7.63 -34.79
N GLY A 181 -6.18 7.19 -33.53
CA GLY A 181 -5.28 7.67 -32.50
C GLY A 181 -3.89 7.08 -32.70
N PHE A 182 -2.87 7.79 -32.22
CA PHE A 182 -1.50 7.30 -32.21
C PHE A 182 -0.81 7.67 -30.91
N LYS A 183 0.08 6.80 -30.42
CA LYS A 183 0.96 7.08 -29.28
C LYS A 183 2.39 6.73 -29.63
N ALA A 184 3.31 7.63 -29.32
CA ALA A 184 4.75 7.44 -29.45
C ALA A 184 5.42 7.44 -28.09
N THR A 185 6.38 6.54 -27.90
CA THR A 185 7.20 6.44 -26.68
C THR A 185 8.67 6.35 -27.03
N GLY A 186 9.51 7.02 -26.23
CA GLY A 186 10.97 7.00 -26.36
C GLY A 186 11.63 5.82 -25.64
N ASP A 187 12.96 5.87 -25.53
CA ASP A 187 13.79 4.84 -24.87
C ASP A 187 13.42 4.58 -23.40
N LYS A 188 12.85 5.59 -22.72
CA LYS A 188 12.45 5.51 -21.31
C LYS A 188 11.01 5.01 -21.12
N GLY A 189 10.30 4.70 -22.20
CA GLY A 189 8.88 4.34 -22.17
C GLY A 189 7.93 5.52 -21.93
N LEU A 190 8.46 6.74 -21.85
CA LEU A 190 7.73 8.01 -21.76
C LEU A 190 7.33 8.51 -23.15
N GLY A 191 6.29 9.32 -23.21
CA GLY A 191 5.80 10.02 -24.39
C GLY A 191 6.90 10.82 -25.05
N GLU A 192 6.96 10.75 -26.38
CA GLU A 192 7.94 11.50 -27.16
C GLU A 192 7.28 12.20 -28.33
N GLU A 193 7.48 13.53 -28.41
CA GLU A 193 6.96 14.33 -29.51
C GLU A 193 7.54 13.88 -30.86
N PHE A 194 6.67 13.70 -31.85
CA PHE A 194 7.07 13.25 -33.18
C PHE A 194 6.18 13.80 -34.28
N TYR A 195 6.69 13.72 -35.50
CA TYR A 195 6.01 14.14 -36.72
C TYR A 195 5.97 13.00 -37.72
N GLY A 196 4.92 12.94 -38.53
CA GLY A 196 4.69 11.83 -39.43
C GLY A 196 3.98 12.18 -40.73
N TYR A 197 4.19 11.32 -41.73
CA TYR A 197 3.47 11.29 -42.99
C TYR A 197 2.73 9.96 -43.11
N LEU A 198 1.43 9.99 -43.40
CA LEU A 198 0.70 8.78 -43.76
C LEU A 198 0.90 8.49 -45.25
N LEU A 199 1.42 7.30 -45.55
CA LEU A 199 1.69 6.85 -46.90
C LEU A 199 0.78 5.70 -47.31
N GLN A 200 0.35 5.71 -48.57
CA GLN A 200 -0.35 4.58 -49.21
C GLN A 200 0.63 3.81 -50.11
N ASN A 201 0.66 2.48 -49.96
CA ASN A 201 1.43 1.56 -50.81
C ASN A 201 2.90 1.99 -51.03
N GLU A 202 3.53 2.54 -49.99
CA GLU A 202 4.93 3.01 -49.94
C GLU A 202 5.32 4.13 -50.93
N LYS A 203 4.37 4.87 -51.53
CA LYS A 203 4.70 5.87 -52.58
C LYS A 203 3.99 7.22 -52.49
N ASP A 204 2.74 7.27 -52.04
CA ASP A 204 1.96 8.52 -52.04
C ASP A 204 1.68 9.02 -50.63
N THR A 205 1.81 10.34 -50.40
CA THR A 205 1.54 10.98 -49.11
C THR A 205 0.10 11.42 -49.05
N LEU A 206 -0.68 10.81 -48.16
CA LEU A 206 -2.09 11.16 -47.96
C LEU A 206 -2.25 12.38 -47.06
N LEU A 207 -1.56 12.40 -45.93
CA LEU A 207 -1.64 13.49 -44.96
C LEU A 207 -0.37 13.59 -44.12
N ARG A 208 -0.24 14.73 -43.43
CA ARG A 208 0.80 15.02 -42.44
C ARG A 208 0.14 15.10 -41.08
N PHE A 209 0.83 14.65 -40.04
CA PHE A 209 0.37 14.73 -38.67
C PHE A 209 1.54 14.95 -37.71
N ALA A 210 1.23 15.45 -36.52
CA ALA A 210 2.17 15.71 -35.43
C ALA A 210 1.51 15.29 -34.12
N SER A 211 2.30 14.84 -33.16
CA SER A 211 1.81 14.58 -31.81
C SER A 211 1.75 15.85 -30.97
N ASN A 212 1.02 15.76 -29.86
CA ASN A 212 1.16 16.64 -28.71
C ASN A 212 2.50 16.39 -27.97
N PRO A 213 2.83 17.19 -26.94
CA PRO A 213 4.07 17.05 -26.18
C PRO A 213 4.25 15.69 -25.47
N LEU A 214 3.15 14.99 -25.17
CA LEU A 214 3.15 13.67 -24.53
C LEU A 214 3.12 12.51 -25.57
N GLY A 215 3.42 12.81 -26.84
CA GLY A 215 3.57 11.82 -27.90
C GLY A 215 2.26 11.22 -28.42
N MET A 216 1.10 11.83 -28.12
CA MET A 216 -0.22 11.36 -28.54
C MET A 216 -0.86 12.28 -29.57
N GLY A 217 -1.88 11.80 -30.26
CA GLY A 217 -2.68 12.60 -31.19
C GLY A 217 -3.58 11.71 -32.03
N SER A 218 -4.30 12.32 -32.97
CA SER A 218 -5.16 11.60 -33.89
C SER A 218 -5.22 12.23 -35.28
N PHE A 219 -5.60 11.44 -36.28
CA PHE A 219 -5.94 11.90 -37.63
C PHE A 219 -7.09 11.09 -38.20
N GLU A 220 -7.70 11.59 -39.27
CA GLU A 220 -8.79 10.90 -39.96
C GLU A 220 -8.43 10.64 -41.42
N PHE A 221 -8.83 9.47 -41.94
CA PHE A 221 -8.71 9.15 -43.36
C PHE A 221 -9.74 8.08 -43.77
N ILE A 222 -9.86 7.82 -45.06
CA ILE A 222 -10.74 6.78 -45.61
C ILE A 222 -9.86 5.65 -46.15
N PRO A 223 -9.89 4.44 -45.56
CA PRO A 223 -9.17 3.29 -46.08
C PRO A 223 -9.76 2.83 -47.42
N GLU A 224 -8.92 2.63 -48.43
CA GLU A 224 -9.27 2.11 -49.74
C GLU A 224 -9.16 0.59 -49.77
N LYS A 225 -9.90 -0.01 -50.70
CA LYS A 225 -9.97 -1.46 -50.87
C LYS A 225 -8.60 -2.08 -51.12
N GLU A 226 -8.25 -3.09 -50.32
CA GLU A 226 -6.98 -3.85 -50.39
C GLU A 226 -5.70 -2.99 -50.30
N ALA A 227 -5.78 -1.72 -49.88
CA ALA A 227 -4.63 -0.84 -49.72
C ALA A 227 -3.87 -1.11 -48.42
N GLN A 228 -2.56 -0.85 -48.42
CA GLN A 228 -1.74 -0.88 -47.21
C GLN A 228 -1.26 0.53 -46.84
N TYR A 229 -1.30 0.80 -45.54
CA TYR A 229 -0.95 2.09 -44.97
C TYR A 229 0.26 1.97 -44.05
N SER A 230 1.19 2.91 -44.23
CA SER A 230 2.37 3.02 -43.38
C SER A 230 2.58 4.48 -43.00
N ALA A 231 2.85 4.73 -41.73
CA ALA A 231 3.29 6.04 -41.26
C ALA A 231 4.81 6.12 -41.32
N TYR A 232 5.35 7.14 -41.98
CA TYR A 232 6.78 7.46 -41.93
C TYR A 232 6.97 8.51 -40.84
N VAL A 233 7.62 8.15 -39.74
CA VAL A 233 7.64 8.92 -38.47
C VAL A 233 9.05 9.25 -38.02
N LYS A 234 9.21 10.39 -37.32
CA LYS A 234 10.47 10.84 -36.72
C LYS A 234 10.22 11.76 -35.54
N SER A 235 11.08 11.66 -34.52
CA SER A 235 11.22 12.62 -33.43
C SER A 235 12.54 13.42 -33.54
N LEU A 236 12.81 14.33 -32.59
CA LEU A 236 14.07 15.07 -32.55
C LEU A 236 15.29 14.16 -32.35
N GLN A 237 15.11 13.04 -31.62
CA GLN A 237 16.19 12.14 -31.22
C GLN A 237 16.32 10.92 -32.14
N SER A 238 15.26 10.56 -32.88
CA SER A 238 15.22 9.37 -33.73
C SER A 238 15.46 9.68 -35.22
N LYS A 239 15.76 8.63 -35.98
CA LYS A 239 15.77 8.67 -37.45
C LYS A 239 14.38 8.35 -37.99
N TRP A 240 14.11 8.80 -39.21
CA TRP A 240 12.90 8.42 -39.94
C TRP A 240 12.77 6.90 -40.03
N LYS A 241 11.60 6.38 -39.70
CA LYS A 241 11.28 4.96 -39.87
C LYS A 241 9.82 4.74 -40.27
N PRO A 242 9.53 3.69 -41.05
CA PRO A 242 8.17 3.29 -41.36
C PRO A 242 7.56 2.49 -40.21
N VAL A 243 6.26 2.72 -39.94
CA VAL A 243 5.44 1.96 -39.00
C VAL A 243 4.14 1.60 -39.71
N LEU A 244 3.80 0.31 -39.73
CA LEU A 244 2.59 -0.17 -40.40
C LEU A 244 1.35 0.13 -39.56
N LEU A 245 0.27 0.55 -40.21
CA LEU A 245 -1.05 0.62 -39.59
C LEU A 245 -1.72 -0.77 -39.61
N PRO A 246 -2.74 -1.00 -38.75
CA PRO A 246 -3.62 -2.15 -38.87
C PRO A 246 -4.23 -2.27 -40.28
N ARG A 247 -4.49 -3.50 -40.74
CA ARG A 247 -5.15 -3.70 -42.03
C ARG A 247 -6.63 -3.35 -41.93
N ALA A 248 -7.15 -2.65 -42.94
CA ALA A 248 -8.58 -2.41 -43.06
C ALA A 248 -9.34 -3.71 -43.38
N LYS A 249 -10.47 -3.94 -42.72
CA LYS A 249 -11.40 -5.01 -43.04
C LYS A 249 -12.29 -4.61 -44.20
N ALA A 250 -12.57 -5.57 -45.08
CA ALA A 250 -13.49 -5.38 -46.19
C ALA A 250 -14.92 -5.09 -45.74
N LYS A 251 -15.34 -5.60 -44.57
CA LYS A 251 -16.65 -5.36 -43.98
C LYS A 251 -16.57 -5.14 -42.47
N GLY A 252 -17.37 -4.21 -41.96
CA GLY A 252 -17.52 -3.96 -40.53
C GLY A 252 -18.28 -2.67 -40.23
N GLU A 253 -18.26 -2.29 -38.96
CA GLU A 253 -18.85 -1.09 -38.40
C GLU A 253 -17.75 -0.19 -37.82
N VAL A 254 -17.87 1.13 -37.99
CA VAL A 254 -16.99 2.13 -37.38
C VAL A 254 -17.83 3.01 -36.47
N LEU A 255 -17.30 3.23 -35.26
CA LEU A 255 -17.83 4.14 -34.26
C LEU A 255 -17.00 5.42 -34.29
N HIS A 256 -17.67 6.57 -34.32
CA HIS A 256 -17.04 7.88 -34.13
C HIS A 256 -17.79 8.63 -33.02
N LEU A 257 -17.05 9.13 -32.03
CA LEU A 257 -17.61 9.83 -30.88
C LEU A 257 -17.01 11.23 -30.77
N ASP A 258 -17.88 12.23 -30.71
CA ASP A 258 -17.54 13.63 -30.49
C ASP A 258 -18.21 14.13 -29.22
N ILE A 259 -17.39 14.53 -28.25
CA ILE A 259 -17.82 15.11 -26.97
C ILE A 259 -17.30 16.55 -26.79
N LEU A 260 -16.57 17.09 -27.76
CA LEU A 260 -15.88 18.38 -27.63
C LEU A 260 -16.62 19.50 -28.37
N SER A 261 -17.38 19.16 -29.43
CA SER A 261 -18.09 20.17 -30.24
C SER A 261 -19.30 20.81 -29.55
N ASP A 262 -19.86 20.17 -28.52
CA ASP A 262 -21.03 20.63 -27.77
C ASP A 262 -20.78 20.40 -26.27
N GLU A 263 -21.03 21.41 -25.44
CA GLU A 263 -20.75 21.35 -24.00
C GLU A 263 -21.68 20.37 -23.28
N GLY A 264 -22.96 20.28 -23.65
CA GLY A 264 -23.97 19.49 -22.94
C GLY A 264 -24.25 18.12 -23.54
N LYS A 265 -23.93 17.90 -24.82
CA LYS A 265 -24.27 16.66 -25.53
C LYS A 265 -23.06 15.95 -26.11
N GLY A 266 -23.07 14.61 -26.04
CA GLY A 266 -22.20 13.76 -26.85
C GLY A 266 -22.88 13.34 -28.14
N ILE A 267 -22.14 13.28 -29.24
CA ILE A 267 -22.62 12.86 -30.56
C ILE A 267 -21.89 11.58 -30.96
N ILE A 268 -22.67 10.54 -31.27
CA ILE A 268 -22.17 9.24 -31.72
C ILE A 268 -22.59 9.04 -33.17
N GLU A 269 -21.63 8.86 -34.07
CA GLU A 269 -21.88 8.40 -35.44
C GLU A 269 -21.48 6.93 -35.59
N VAL A 270 -22.39 6.13 -36.14
CA VAL A 270 -22.13 4.72 -36.47
C VAL A 270 -22.28 4.54 -37.96
N LYS A 271 -21.26 4.00 -38.62
CA LYS A 271 -21.26 3.71 -40.06
C LYS A 271 -20.90 2.25 -40.32
N SER A 272 -21.57 1.61 -41.26
CA SER A 272 -21.34 0.23 -41.68
C SER A 272 -21.32 0.12 -43.20
N ASN A 273 -20.45 -0.75 -43.72
CA ASN A 273 -20.41 -1.11 -45.14
C ASN A 273 -20.87 -2.57 -45.38
N SER A 274 -21.36 -3.25 -44.34
CA SER A 274 -21.67 -4.68 -44.37
C SER A 274 -23.13 -4.97 -44.75
N SER A 275 -24.08 -4.20 -44.19
CA SER A 275 -25.53 -4.26 -44.38
C SER A 275 -26.15 -2.86 -44.21
N THR A 276 -27.14 -2.50 -45.02
CA THR A 276 -27.75 -1.16 -45.03
C THR A 276 -28.71 -0.92 -43.87
N ASP A 277 -29.43 -1.97 -43.42
CA ASP A 277 -30.42 -1.87 -42.35
C ASP A 277 -30.14 -2.92 -41.26
N LYS A 278 -29.83 -2.48 -40.04
CA LYS A 278 -29.55 -3.36 -38.89
C LYS A 278 -29.90 -2.63 -37.58
N ASN A 279 -30.52 -3.33 -36.64
CA ASN A 279 -30.73 -2.81 -35.28
C ASN A 279 -29.45 -2.96 -34.46
N MET A 280 -29.12 -1.94 -33.70
CA MET A 280 -27.93 -1.85 -32.88
C MET A 280 -28.30 -1.25 -31.52
N LEU A 281 -27.45 -1.51 -30.52
CA LEU A 281 -27.60 -1.02 -29.16
C LEU A 281 -26.31 -0.29 -28.76
N LEU A 282 -26.44 0.90 -28.20
CA LEU A 282 -25.36 1.58 -27.49
C LEU A 282 -25.58 1.44 -25.98
N VAL A 283 -24.48 1.26 -25.25
CA VAL A 283 -24.47 1.17 -23.79
C VAL A 283 -23.38 2.09 -23.24
N GLY A 284 -23.72 2.91 -22.25
CA GLY A 284 -22.83 3.78 -21.51
C GLY A 284 -22.62 3.28 -20.07
N ILE A 285 -21.38 2.98 -19.72
CA ILE A 285 -20.97 2.52 -18.38
C ILE A 285 -19.95 3.50 -17.82
N SER A 286 -20.14 3.96 -16.59
CA SER A 286 -19.21 4.86 -15.88
C SER A 286 -18.97 4.32 -14.47
N GLY A 287 -17.74 4.32 -13.96
CA GLY A 287 -17.43 3.76 -12.63
C GLY A 287 -17.83 2.28 -12.44
N GLY A 288 -18.01 1.53 -13.53
CA GLY A 288 -18.54 0.17 -13.51
C GLY A 288 -20.08 0.07 -13.43
N GLU A 289 -20.80 1.18 -13.31
CA GLU A 289 -22.26 1.22 -13.26
C GLU A 289 -22.86 1.50 -14.65
N PHE A 290 -24.05 0.96 -14.90
CA PHE A 290 -24.79 1.17 -16.15
C PHE A 290 -25.66 2.43 -16.04
N PHE A 291 -25.38 3.45 -16.87
CA PHE A 291 -26.08 4.74 -16.81
C PHE A 291 -27.05 4.96 -17.97
N TRP A 292 -26.70 4.46 -19.16
CA TRP A 292 -27.43 4.80 -20.37
C TRP A 292 -27.44 3.67 -21.38
N SER A 293 -28.54 3.54 -22.12
CA SER A 293 -28.59 2.78 -23.34
C SER A 293 -29.58 3.33 -24.35
N GLU A 294 -29.28 3.10 -25.62
CA GLU A 294 -30.16 3.49 -26.71
C GLU A 294 -30.14 2.46 -27.84
N SER A 295 -31.33 1.96 -28.17
CA SER A 295 -31.55 1.08 -29.32
C SER A 295 -31.90 1.94 -30.54
N PHE A 296 -31.18 1.71 -31.64
CA PHE A 296 -31.38 2.45 -32.89
C PHE A 296 -31.24 1.54 -34.10
N LYS A 297 -31.68 2.03 -35.26
CA LYS A 297 -31.57 1.32 -36.53
C LYS A 297 -30.59 2.08 -37.42
N LEU A 298 -29.65 1.36 -38.04
CA LEU A 298 -28.86 1.89 -39.14
C LEU A 298 -29.76 2.04 -40.37
N GLU A 299 -29.81 3.24 -40.94
CA GLU A 299 -30.49 3.52 -42.20
C GLU A 299 -29.44 3.82 -43.27
N ASP A 300 -29.46 3.05 -44.36
CA ASP A 300 -28.44 3.11 -45.41
C ASP A 300 -27.00 2.99 -44.88
N GLY A 301 -26.83 2.13 -43.87
CA GLY A 301 -25.55 1.86 -43.22
C GLY A 301 -25.07 2.98 -42.29
N SER A 302 -25.93 3.93 -41.90
CA SER A 302 -25.54 5.04 -41.03
C SER A 302 -26.58 5.36 -39.96
N ALA A 303 -26.12 5.85 -38.82
CA ALA A 303 -26.97 6.48 -37.81
C ALA A 303 -26.17 7.51 -37.01
N THR A 304 -26.89 8.48 -36.44
CA THR A 304 -26.35 9.44 -35.47
C THR A 304 -27.22 9.40 -34.23
N VAL A 305 -26.59 9.17 -33.08
CA VAL A 305 -27.21 9.11 -31.76
C VAL A 305 -26.65 10.26 -30.92
N ARG A 306 -27.45 10.80 -30.00
CA ARG A 306 -27.01 11.85 -29.06
C ARG A 306 -27.38 11.44 -27.65
N PHE A 307 -26.49 11.72 -26.69
CA PHE A 307 -26.75 11.56 -25.26
C PHE A 307 -26.47 12.87 -24.53
N GLU A 308 -27.18 13.10 -23.42
CA GLU A 308 -26.91 14.22 -22.53
C GLU A 308 -25.72 13.84 -21.62
N LYS A 309 -24.70 14.71 -21.51
CA LYS A 309 -23.55 14.42 -20.65
C LYS A 309 -23.92 14.43 -19.17
N ASP A 310 -24.94 15.17 -18.79
CA ASP A 310 -25.45 15.27 -17.42
C ASP A 310 -26.15 13.97 -16.93
N ASP A 311 -26.44 13.03 -17.83
CA ASP A 311 -26.93 11.69 -17.46
C ASP A 311 -25.81 10.81 -16.89
N PHE A 312 -24.55 11.27 -16.92
CA PHE A 312 -23.38 10.54 -16.45
C PHE A 312 -22.63 11.31 -15.34
N PRO A 313 -22.05 10.59 -14.37
CA PRO A 313 -21.20 11.21 -13.37
C PRO A 313 -19.85 11.67 -13.98
N PRO A 314 -19.16 12.64 -13.33
CA PRO A 314 -17.82 13.05 -13.75
C PRO A 314 -16.83 11.89 -13.76
N GLY A 315 -16.11 11.70 -14.86
CA GLY A 315 -15.12 10.63 -14.99
C GLY A 315 -15.12 9.94 -16.35
N ILE A 316 -14.41 8.80 -16.39
CA ILE A 316 -14.29 7.99 -17.61
C ILE A 316 -15.58 7.18 -17.84
N THR A 317 -16.20 7.43 -18.98
CA THR A 317 -17.36 6.70 -19.48
C THR A 317 -16.96 5.82 -20.66
N GLN A 318 -17.36 4.55 -20.59
CA GLN A 318 -17.19 3.55 -21.62
C GLN A 318 -18.47 3.46 -22.46
N ILE A 319 -18.36 3.78 -23.75
CA ILE A 319 -19.44 3.64 -24.73
C ILE A 319 -19.19 2.39 -25.58
N THR A 320 -20.07 1.39 -25.45
CA THR A 320 -19.99 0.14 -26.21
C THR A 320 -21.11 0.04 -27.23
N LEU A 321 -20.73 -0.17 -28.50
CA LEU A 321 -21.66 -0.51 -29.58
C LEU A 321 -21.84 -2.03 -29.64
N MET A 322 -23.08 -2.49 -29.64
CA MET A 322 -23.46 -3.89 -29.64
C MET A 322 -24.48 -4.21 -30.74
N GLU A 323 -24.49 -5.46 -31.17
CA GLU A 323 -25.64 -6.03 -31.87
C GLU A 323 -26.79 -6.30 -30.88
N GLU A 324 -28.03 -6.40 -31.38
CA GLU A 324 -29.21 -6.76 -30.57
C GLU A 324 -29.08 -8.15 -29.88
N THR A 325 -28.15 -8.99 -30.36
CA THR A 325 -27.81 -10.29 -29.74
C THR A 325 -26.93 -10.15 -28.48
N GLY A 326 -26.42 -8.94 -28.19
CA GLY A 326 -25.50 -8.65 -27.09
C GLY A 326 -24.01 -8.79 -27.43
N LEU A 327 -23.66 -9.00 -28.70
CA LEU A 327 -22.27 -9.09 -29.14
C LEU A 327 -21.67 -7.67 -29.27
N PRO A 328 -20.58 -7.33 -28.53
CA PRO A 328 -19.90 -6.06 -28.70
C PRO A 328 -19.16 -5.99 -30.04
N VAL A 329 -19.30 -4.85 -30.72
CA VAL A 329 -18.75 -4.58 -32.06
C VAL A 329 -17.62 -3.55 -32.00
N ALA A 330 -17.85 -2.45 -31.26
CA ALA A 330 -16.88 -1.37 -31.11
C ALA A 330 -16.99 -0.75 -29.71
N GLU A 331 -15.94 -0.07 -29.27
CA GLU A 331 -15.97 0.72 -28.04
C GLU A 331 -15.07 1.94 -28.10
N ARG A 332 -15.46 2.93 -27.30
CA ARG A 332 -14.71 4.13 -27.03
C ARG A 332 -14.82 4.52 -25.56
N LEU A 333 -13.70 4.89 -24.92
CA LEU A 333 -13.70 5.58 -23.62
C LEU A 333 -13.77 7.09 -23.85
N VAL A 334 -14.46 7.85 -23.01
CA VAL A 334 -14.43 9.32 -23.01
C VAL A 334 -14.42 9.83 -21.58
N TYR A 335 -13.91 11.04 -21.37
CA TYR A 335 -14.01 11.70 -20.08
C TYR A 335 -15.18 12.69 -20.14
N LEU A 336 -16.08 12.62 -19.17
CA LEU A 336 -17.19 13.56 -19.02
C LEU A 336 -16.96 14.42 -17.77
N HIS A 337 -17.24 15.71 -17.88
CA HIS A 337 -17.09 16.72 -16.81
C HIS A 337 -15.68 16.80 -16.18
N PRO A 338 -14.61 17.06 -16.96
CA PRO A 338 -13.22 17.16 -16.45
C PRO A 338 -13.00 18.26 -15.41
N TYR A 339 -13.88 19.26 -15.36
CA TYR A 339 -13.76 20.42 -14.47
C TYR A 339 -14.80 20.44 -13.33
N ALA A 340 -15.54 19.35 -13.13
CA ALA A 340 -16.36 19.17 -11.92
C ALA A 340 -15.45 18.78 -10.74
N GLN A 341 -14.91 19.80 -10.06
CA GLN A 341 -13.95 19.66 -8.95
C GLN A 341 -14.30 20.65 -7.83
N ALA A 342 -13.91 20.30 -6.61
CA ALA A 342 -14.00 21.21 -5.47
C ALA A 342 -13.13 22.45 -5.66
N LEU A 343 -13.59 23.58 -5.10
CA LEU A 343 -12.87 24.85 -5.06
C LEU A 343 -12.19 25.02 -3.69
N LEU A 344 -10.91 25.40 -3.72
CA LEU A 344 -10.14 25.69 -2.50
C LEU A 344 -9.72 27.16 -2.48
N GLU A 345 -10.03 27.83 -1.37
CA GLU A 345 -9.56 29.19 -1.10
C GLU A 345 -8.53 29.17 0.03
N PHE A 346 -7.35 29.72 -0.25
CA PHE A 346 -6.27 29.87 0.72
C PHE A 346 -6.12 31.34 1.10
N ALA A 347 -6.25 31.65 2.39
CA ALA A 347 -6.04 32.98 2.93
C ALA A 347 -4.89 32.97 3.94
N THR A 348 -3.97 33.92 3.81
CA THR A 348 -2.81 34.05 4.70
C THR A 348 -2.83 35.39 5.42
N ASP A 349 -2.18 35.47 6.58
CA ASP A 349 -2.14 36.69 7.39
C ASP A 349 -1.23 37.80 6.82
N LYS A 350 -0.32 37.45 5.92
CA LYS A 350 0.55 38.38 5.19
C LYS A 350 0.72 37.97 3.72
N VAL A 351 0.97 38.97 2.86
CA VAL A 351 1.28 38.79 1.43
C VAL A 351 2.72 38.28 1.20
N SER A 352 3.63 38.56 2.13
CA SER A 352 5.04 38.15 2.06
C SER A 352 5.59 37.90 3.45
N TYR A 353 6.55 36.97 3.55
CA TYR A 353 7.15 36.57 4.81
C TYR A 353 8.66 36.83 4.82
N SER A 354 9.24 36.84 6.01
CA SER A 354 10.68 36.73 6.21
C SER A 354 11.02 35.34 6.76
N PRO A 355 12.25 34.84 6.60
CA PRO A 355 12.66 33.60 7.26
C PRO A 355 12.35 33.63 8.76
N LYS A 356 11.95 32.49 9.32
CA LYS A 356 11.47 32.32 10.71
C LYS A 356 10.12 32.97 11.05
N ASP A 357 9.46 33.66 10.12
CA ASP A 357 8.12 34.18 10.38
C ASP A 357 7.15 33.03 10.69
N MET A 358 6.20 33.32 11.58
CA MET A 358 5.02 32.48 11.77
C MET A 358 4.02 32.81 10.67
N VAL A 359 3.53 31.77 9.97
CA VAL A 359 2.46 31.86 8.98
C VAL A 359 1.16 31.38 9.64
N ASN A 360 0.08 32.14 9.49
CA ASN A 360 -1.27 31.70 9.82
C ASN A 360 -2.07 31.62 8.51
N MET A 361 -2.69 30.47 8.28
CA MET A 361 -3.42 30.20 7.05
C MET A 361 -4.77 29.58 7.34
N ASP A 362 -5.78 30.15 6.69
CA ASP A 362 -7.14 29.65 6.64
C ASP A 362 -7.37 29.03 5.26
N ILE A 363 -7.90 27.82 5.24
CA ILE A 363 -8.24 27.09 4.02
C ILE A 363 -9.75 26.84 4.06
N THR A 364 -10.45 27.21 3.00
CA THR A 364 -11.89 26.92 2.82
C THR A 364 -12.06 25.97 1.65
N VAL A 365 -12.73 24.84 1.88
CA VAL A 365 -13.03 23.81 0.88
C VAL A 365 -14.51 23.88 0.53
N MET A 366 -14.81 24.09 -0.74
CA MET A 366 -16.17 24.28 -1.26
C MET A 366 -16.43 23.43 -2.50
N ASP A 367 -17.69 23.18 -2.82
CA ASP A 367 -18.09 22.67 -4.11
C ASP A 367 -18.02 23.78 -5.19
N GLU A 368 -18.28 23.39 -6.43
CA GLU A 368 -18.36 24.29 -7.59
C GLU A 368 -19.43 25.39 -7.46
N PHE A 369 -20.38 25.26 -6.54
CA PHE A 369 -21.45 26.23 -6.25
C PHE A 369 -21.15 27.11 -5.03
N GLY A 370 -20.02 26.90 -4.35
CA GLY A 370 -19.59 27.64 -3.15
C GLY A 370 -20.17 27.12 -1.84
N ALA A 371 -20.79 25.92 -1.82
CA ALA A 371 -21.22 25.28 -0.58
C ALA A 371 -20.03 24.58 0.09
N PRO A 372 -19.90 24.63 1.43
CA PRO A 372 -18.78 24.01 2.14
C PRO A 372 -18.80 22.48 2.04
N ILE A 373 -17.63 21.87 1.88
CA ILE A 373 -17.46 20.41 1.84
C ILE A 373 -16.87 19.89 3.15
N ALA A 374 -17.53 18.90 3.73
CA ALA A 374 -16.99 18.08 4.82
C ALA A 374 -16.10 16.97 4.25
N GLY A 375 -14.96 16.68 4.88
CA GLY A 375 -14.03 15.66 4.41
C GLY A 375 -12.84 15.42 5.34
N ASP A 376 -12.00 14.46 4.96
CA ASP A 376 -10.73 14.11 5.60
C ASP A 376 -9.55 14.43 4.66
N PHE A 377 -8.64 15.24 5.17
CA PHE A 377 -7.57 15.86 4.41
C PHE A 377 -6.22 15.67 5.09
N SER A 378 -5.19 15.76 4.26
CA SER A 378 -3.81 15.92 4.66
C SER A 378 -3.24 17.17 4.00
N VAL A 379 -2.37 17.87 4.72
CA VAL A 379 -1.67 19.05 4.21
C VAL A 379 -0.18 18.84 4.33
N SER A 380 0.52 19.12 3.23
CA SER A 380 1.97 19.24 3.19
C SER A 380 2.36 20.68 2.88
N ILE A 381 3.33 21.20 3.63
CA ILE A 381 3.91 22.50 3.39
C ILE A 381 5.42 22.37 3.31
N THR A 382 5.98 22.76 2.16
CA THR A 382 7.39 22.58 1.83
C THR A 382 8.07 23.90 1.55
N ASP A 383 9.39 23.93 1.76
CA ASP A 383 10.24 25.04 1.34
C ASP A 383 10.38 25.02 -0.19
N ALA A 384 9.75 25.99 -0.85
CA ALA A 384 9.69 26.07 -2.31
C ALA A 384 11.07 26.22 -2.99
N LYS A 385 12.12 26.61 -2.24
CA LYS A 385 13.49 26.70 -2.76
C LYS A 385 14.26 25.39 -2.64
N GLN A 386 13.81 24.47 -1.79
CA GLN A 386 14.44 23.15 -1.59
C GLN A 386 13.67 22.03 -2.29
N VAL A 387 12.34 22.13 -2.31
CA VAL A 387 11.46 21.08 -2.83
C VAL A 387 10.85 21.54 -4.13
N ALA A 388 11.33 20.98 -5.25
CA ALA A 388 10.67 21.10 -6.54
C ALA A 388 9.28 20.45 -6.52
N SER A 389 8.32 21.15 -7.08
CA SER A 389 6.96 20.67 -7.31
C SER A 389 6.62 20.76 -8.78
N ASP A 390 5.85 19.79 -9.24
CA ASP A 390 5.37 19.73 -10.61
C ASP A 390 3.84 19.87 -10.56
N PRO A 391 3.28 20.97 -11.08
CA PRO A 391 1.85 21.23 -11.03
C PRO A 391 1.06 20.18 -11.81
N HIS A 392 1.68 19.45 -12.75
CA HIS A 392 1.01 18.40 -13.51
C HIS A 392 1.24 16.98 -12.96
N ALA A 393 1.96 16.84 -11.86
CA ALA A 393 2.23 15.54 -11.25
C ALA A 393 0.96 14.83 -10.77
N THR A 394 1.10 13.52 -10.53
CA THR A 394 0.02 12.72 -9.94
C THR A 394 -0.32 13.21 -8.53
N ASN A 395 -1.59 13.58 -8.36
CA ASN A 395 -2.21 13.94 -7.09
C ASN A 395 -3.42 13.04 -6.82
N ILE A 396 -4.04 13.18 -5.65
CA ILE A 396 -5.20 12.36 -5.28
C ILE A 396 -6.34 12.43 -6.31
N PHE A 397 -6.67 13.62 -6.82
CA PHE A 397 -7.73 13.84 -7.80
C PHE A 397 -7.46 13.09 -9.12
N SER A 398 -6.32 13.39 -9.75
CA SER A 398 -5.93 12.79 -11.02
C SER A 398 -5.68 11.28 -10.91
N HIS A 399 -5.26 10.77 -9.74
CA HIS A 399 -5.14 9.34 -9.51
C HIS A 399 -6.52 8.65 -9.51
N PHE A 400 -7.45 9.08 -8.66
CA PHE A 400 -8.75 8.40 -8.52
C PHE A 400 -9.66 8.57 -9.75
N ARG A 401 -9.56 9.72 -10.44
CA ARG A 401 -10.40 10.05 -11.60
C ARG A 401 -9.83 9.61 -12.95
N LEU A 402 -8.51 9.41 -13.07
CA LEU A 402 -7.86 9.07 -14.34
C LEU A 402 -6.87 7.91 -14.21
N GLY A 403 -5.83 8.07 -13.39
CA GLY A 403 -4.71 7.13 -13.33
C GLY A 403 -5.10 5.70 -12.92
N ALA A 404 -5.98 5.55 -11.92
CA ALA A 404 -6.42 4.26 -11.41
C ALA A 404 -7.44 3.54 -12.31
N GLU A 405 -8.02 4.25 -13.28
CA GLU A 405 -8.99 3.69 -14.23
C GLU A 405 -8.36 3.20 -15.53
N LEU A 406 -7.14 3.64 -15.83
CA LEU A 406 -6.43 3.33 -17.07
C LEU A 406 -5.30 2.34 -16.84
N LYS A 407 -5.07 1.46 -17.81
CA LYS A 407 -3.92 0.54 -17.77
C LYS A 407 -2.69 1.22 -18.35
N GLY A 408 -1.61 1.18 -17.57
CA GLY A 408 -0.32 1.72 -17.97
C GLY A 408 -0.07 3.08 -17.35
N LEU A 409 1.08 3.66 -17.70
CA LEU A 409 1.46 4.97 -17.17
C LEU A 409 0.67 6.08 -17.86
N VAL A 410 -0.02 6.88 -17.04
CA VAL A 410 -0.50 8.20 -17.43
C VAL A 410 0.54 9.22 -16.99
N GLU A 411 1.24 9.79 -17.96
CA GLU A 411 2.26 10.82 -17.71
C GLU A 411 1.58 12.14 -17.38
N ASN A 412 2.08 12.82 -16.34
CA ASN A 412 1.61 14.12 -15.87
C ASN A 412 0.06 14.19 -15.82
N PRO A 413 -0.62 13.33 -15.04
CA PRO A 413 -2.05 13.13 -15.18
C PRO A 413 -2.88 14.37 -14.81
N TYR A 414 -2.34 15.33 -14.04
CA TYR A 414 -3.05 16.58 -13.77
C TYR A 414 -2.99 17.57 -14.94
N TYR A 415 -2.09 17.38 -15.91
CA TYR A 415 -2.04 18.13 -17.18
C TYR A 415 -3.38 18.18 -17.93
N TYR A 416 -4.14 17.09 -17.86
CA TYR A 416 -5.43 16.95 -18.56
C TYR A 416 -6.59 17.68 -17.86
N PHE A 417 -6.35 18.18 -16.64
CA PHE A 417 -7.34 18.87 -15.82
C PHE A 417 -6.99 20.33 -15.56
N ASP A 418 -5.90 20.81 -16.17
CA ASP A 418 -5.48 22.20 -16.08
C ASP A 418 -6.42 23.09 -16.90
N VAL A 419 -7.15 23.98 -16.22
CA VAL A 419 -8.11 24.91 -16.82
C VAL A 419 -7.40 26.01 -17.61
N GLU A 420 -6.13 26.32 -17.30
CA GLU A 420 -5.35 27.32 -18.04
C GLU A 420 -4.84 26.77 -19.39
N ASN A 421 -4.86 25.46 -19.58
CA ASN A 421 -4.43 24.79 -20.80
C ASN A 421 -5.61 24.53 -21.76
N GLU A 422 -5.78 25.39 -22.74
CA GLU A 422 -6.85 25.28 -23.77
C GLU A 422 -6.84 23.94 -24.54
N ALA A 423 -5.71 23.23 -24.59
CA ALA A 423 -5.59 21.94 -25.28
C ALA A 423 -5.85 20.72 -24.37
N ALA A 424 -6.06 20.91 -23.07
CA ALA A 424 -6.15 19.83 -22.08
C ALA A 424 -7.23 18.79 -22.43
N GLU A 425 -8.46 19.23 -22.72
CA GLU A 425 -9.56 18.31 -23.08
C GLU A 425 -9.29 17.53 -24.37
N THR A 426 -8.71 18.19 -25.37
CA THR A 426 -8.36 17.52 -26.63
C THR A 426 -7.29 16.45 -26.39
N HIS A 427 -6.28 16.76 -25.58
CA HIS A 427 -5.24 15.80 -25.23
C HIS A 427 -5.76 14.67 -24.33
N LEU A 428 -6.78 14.94 -23.50
CA LEU A 428 -7.48 13.91 -22.72
C LEU A 428 -8.27 12.96 -23.64
N ASP A 429 -8.93 13.48 -24.67
CA ASP A 429 -9.58 12.67 -25.70
C ASP A 429 -8.57 11.76 -26.43
N ASP A 430 -7.40 12.31 -26.81
CA ASP A 430 -6.30 11.57 -27.43
C ASP A 430 -5.70 10.50 -26.49
N LEU A 431 -5.57 10.79 -25.19
CA LEU A 431 -5.14 9.83 -24.17
C LEU A 431 -6.10 8.64 -24.14
N LEU A 432 -7.40 8.90 -24.03
CA LEU A 432 -8.42 7.85 -23.94
C LEU A 432 -8.58 7.08 -25.26
N LEU A 433 -8.25 7.70 -26.40
CA LEU A 433 -8.26 7.05 -27.71
C LEU A 433 -7.10 6.05 -27.85
N THR A 434 -5.97 6.33 -27.20
CA THR A 434 -4.72 5.57 -27.36
C THR A 434 -4.45 4.59 -26.20
N GLN A 435 -5.01 4.86 -25.02
CA GLN A 435 -4.80 4.07 -23.80
C GLN A 435 -6.07 3.41 -23.26
N GLY A 436 -6.97 3.00 -24.17
CA GLY A 436 -8.19 2.27 -23.81
C GLY A 436 -7.96 0.76 -23.60
N TRP A 437 -7.64 0.34 -22.37
CA TRP A 437 -7.68 -1.07 -21.97
C TRP A 437 -8.79 -1.31 -20.95
N ARG A 438 -9.63 -2.33 -21.19
CA ARG A 438 -10.86 -2.56 -20.40
C ARG A 438 -10.64 -3.24 -19.06
N LYS A 439 -11.38 -2.74 -18.07
CA LYS A 439 -11.68 -3.33 -16.75
C LYS A 439 -12.66 -4.53 -16.85
N PHE A 440 -13.38 -4.67 -17.96
CA PHE A 440 -14.39 -5.72 -18.18
C PHE A 440 -14.14 -6.54 -19.46
N SER A 441 -13.66 -7.77 -19.31
CA SER A 441 -13.93 -8.79 -20.34
C SER A 441 -15.37 -9.26 -20.12
N TRP A 442 -16.25 -9.02 -21.09
CA TRP A 442 -17.64 -9.48 -21.04
C TRP A 442 -17.75 -11.00 -20.79
N GLU A 443 -16.69 -11.76 -21.09
CA GLU A 443 -16.57 -13.19 -20.81
C GLU A 443 -16.57 -13.51 -19.31
N ARG A 444 -16.08 -12.58 -18.45
CA ARG A 444 -16.01 -12.76 -16.98
C ARG A 444 -17.32 -12.48 -16.26
N LEU A 445 -18.27 -11.75 -16.88
CA LEU A 445 -19.62 -11.54 -16.33
C LEU A 445 -20.45 -12.83 -16.29
N ALA A 446 -19.97 -13.91 -16.92
CA ALA A 446 -20.67 -15.18 -17.01
C ALA A 446 -20.39 -16.16 -15.85
N ASP A 447 -19.40 -15.90 -14.99
CA ASP A 447 -19.07 -16.82 -13.89
C ASP A 447 -19.92 -16.56 -12.63
N GLU A 448 -21.14 -17.09 -12.65
CA GLU A 448 -22.08 -17.06 -11.52
C GLU A 448 -21.62 -17.91 -10.32
N SER A 449 -20.47 -18.59 -10.41
CA SER A 449 -19.93 -19.47 -9.35
C SER A 449 -18.83 -18.82 -8.50
N ALA A 450 -18.37 -17.61 -8.87
CA ALA A 450 -17.34 -16.88 -8.13
C ALA A 450 -17.87 -16.46 -6.75
N LYS A 451 -17.19 -16.90 -5.68
CA LYS A 451 -17.48 -16.43 -4.32
C LYS A 451 -17.09 -14.96 -4.18
N PRO A 452 -17.86 -14.14 -3.44
CA PRO A 452 -17.48 -12.77 -3.14
C PRO A 452 -16.08 -12.70 -2.50
N PHE A 453 -15.31 -11.69 -2.89
CA PHE A 453 -14.01 -11.44 -2.27
C PHE A 453 -14.19 -10.98 -0.82
N GLU A 454 -13.43 -11.56 0.10
CA GLU A 454 -13.41 -11.14 1.51
C GLU A 454 -12.16 -10.29 1.79
N PHE A 455 -12.37 -9.07 2.29
CA PHE A 455 -11.30 -8.19 2.71
C PHE A 455 -10.52 -8.78 3.90
N GLU A 456 -9.20 -8.57 3.89
CA GLU A 456 -8.35 -8.94 5.00
C GLU A 456 -8.57 -7.99 6.18
N LYS A 457 -9.16 -8.49 7.26
CA LYS A 457 -9.54 -7.66 8.41
C LYS A 457 -8.40 -7.31 9.37
N GLY A 458 -7.21 -7.88 9.18
CA GLY A 458 -6.04 -7.67 10.03
C GLY A 458 -4.85 -8.50 9.58
N LEU A 459 -3.72 -8.37 10.28
CA LEU A 459 -2.50 -9.10 9.95
C LEU A 459 -2.70 -10.62 10.05
N LYS A 460 -1.94 -11.36 9.26
CA LYS A 460 -1.96 -12.82 9.22
C LYS A 460 -0.61 -13.40 9.63
N LEU A 461 -0.65 -14.50 10.37
CA LEU A 461 0.49 -15.35 10.65
C LEU A 461 0.12 -16.79 10.35
N SER A 462 0.83 -17.42 9.42
CA SER A 462 0.64 -18.82 9.06
C SER A 462 1.92 -19.61 9.19
N GLY A 463 1.77 -20.92 9.25
CA GLY A 463 2.87 -21.86 9.28
C GLY A 463 2.37 -23.29 9.27
N GLN A 464 3.31 -24.21 9.43
CA GLN A 464 3.06 -25.64 9.45
C GLN A 464 3.70 -26.28 10.68
N VAL A 465 2.95 -27.19 11.29
CA VAL A 465 3.40 -28.08 12.35
C VAL A 465 3.83 -29.40 11.72
N GLU A 466 5.08 -29.78 11.93
CA GLU A 466 5.69 -31.02 11.45
C GLU A 466 6.09 -31.91 12.64
N GLN A 467 6.22 -33.22 12.47
CA GLN A 467 6.84 -34.09 13.48
C GLN A 467 8.36 -33.94 13.46
N LEU A 468 9.02 -34.19 14.60
CA LEU A 468 10.48 -34.29 14.71
C LEU A 468 11.01 -35.33 13.69
N GLY A 469 11.73 -34.84 12.69
CA GLY A 469 12.20 -35.64 11.53
C GLY A 469 11.58 -35.24 10.18
N GLY A 470 10.68 -34.24 10.15
CA GLY A 470 10.14 -33.65 8.92
C GLY A 470 8.93 -34.41 8.32
N ASN A 471 8.32 -35.33 9.07
CA ASN A 471 7.10 -36.00 8.63
C ASN A 471 5.86 -35.11 8.90
N PRO A 472 4.87 -35.05 8.00
CA PRO A 472 3.63 -34.33 8.24
C PRO A 472 2.86 -34.96 9.41
N ILE A 473 2.09 -34.14 10.12
CA ILE A 473 1.16 -34.62 11.14
C ILE A 473 -0.06 -35.27 10.48
N GLU A 474 -0.75 -36.17 11.19
CA GLU A 474 -1.91 -36.92 10.65
C GLU A 474 -3.25 -36.47 11.26
N GLU A 475 -3.23 -35.60 12.27
CA GLU A 475 -4.41 -35.13 13.00
C GLU A 475 -4.31 -33.62 13.32
N PRO A 476 -5.44 -32.88 13.42
CA PRO A 476 -5.46 -31.51 13.91
C PRO A 476 -4.85 -31.37 15.30
N HIS A 477 -4.05 -30.33 15.51
CA HIS A 477 -3.45 -29.99 16.80
C HIS A 477 -3.99 -28.64 17.27
N GLN A 478 -4.19 -28.50 18.58
CA GLN A 478 -4.43 -27.18 19.16
C GLN A 478 -3.15 -26.38 19.09
N ILE A 479 -3.24 -25.11 18.71
CA ILE A 479 -2.10 -24.21 18.61
C ILE A 479 -2.38 -22.96 19.42
N THR A 480 -1.39 -22.52 20.18
CA THR A 480 -1.46 -21.30 20.98
C THR A 480 -0.35 -20.37 20.50
N MET A 481 -0.74 -19.14 20.19
CA MET A 481 0.16 -18.05 19.88
C MET A 481 0.11 -17.02 21.01
N MET A 482 1.27 -16.54 21.42
CA MET A 482 1.40 -15.42 22.34
C MET A 482 2.14 -14.29 21.62
N VAL A 483 1.49 -13.13 21.51
CA VAL A 483 2.08 -11.90 20.98
C VAL A 483 2.46 -11.03 22.15
N ASN A 484 3.73 -10.70 22.25
CA ASN A 484 4.25 -9.83 23.30
C ASN A 484 4.81 -8.54 22.69
N SER A 485 4.25 -7.42 23.12
CA SER A 485 4.61 -6.07 22.69
C SER A 485 5.36 -5.36 23.83
N SER A 486 6.19 -4.37 23.48
CA SER A 486 6.85 -3.52 24.48
C SER A 486 5.87 -2.56 25.17
N TYR A 487 4.70 -2.30 24.56
CA TYR A 487 3.76 -1.27 24.99
C TYR A 487 2.42 -1.83 25.50
N ASP A 488 2.05 -3.04 25.07
CA ASP A 488 0.76 -3.66 25.40
C ASP A 488 0.92 -4.94 26.22
N PHE A 489 -0.15 -5.34 26.89
CA PHE A 489 -0.21 -6.63 27.57
C PHE A 489 -0.07 -7.78 26.56
N PRO A 490 0.61 -8.88 26.92
CA PRO A 490 0.72 -10.03 26.04
C PRO A 490 -0.67 -10.57 25.67
N GLN A 491 -0.90 -10.76 24.37
CA GLN A 491 -2.12 -11.35 23.85
C GLN A 491 -1.91 -12.84 23.61
N VAL A 492 -2.85 -13.67 24.06
CA VAL A 492 -2.83 -15.12 23.83
C VAL A 492 -3.99 -15.47 22.92
N ILE A 493 -3.69 -16.13 21.80
CA ILE A 493 -4.64 -16.51 20.75
C ILE A 493 -4.54 -18.02 20.58
N GLU A 494 -5.67 -18.70 20.64
CA GLU A 494 -5.78 -20.14 20.40
C GLU A 494 -6.36 -20.40 19.01
N GLY A 495 -5.90 -21.47 18.38
CA GLY A 495 -6.36 -21.94 17.08
C GLY A 495 -6.17 -23.45 16.95
N GLU A 496 -6.45 -23.97 15.76
CA GLU A 496 -6.26 -25.38 15.42
C GLU A 496 -5.55 -25.51 14.07
N THR A 497 -4.72 -26.53 13.92
CA THR A 497 -4.11 -26.87 12.63
C THR A 497 -5.08 -27.70 11.77
N ASP A 498 -4.91 -27.67 10.46
CA ASP A 498 -5.54 -28.65 9.56
C ASP A 498 -4.90 -30.05 9.68
N LYS A 499 -5.38 -30.99 8.87
CA LYS A 499 -4.88 -32.38 8.82
C LYS A 499 -3.48 -32.51 8.21
N GLU A 500 -2.98 -31.45 7.58
CA GLU A 500 -1.63 -31.36 7.01
C GLU A 500 -0.70 -30.58 7.95
N GLY A 501 -1.21 -30.14 9.11
CA GLY A 501 -0.49 -29.36 10.11
C GLY A 501 -0.39 -27.88 9.85
N ARG A 502 -1.06 -27.34 8.84
CA ARG A 502 -1.06 -25.89 8.60
C ARG A 502 -1.99 -25.17 9.54
N PHE A 503 -1.59 -23.99 9.96
CA PHE A 503 -2.39 -23.08 10.77
C PHE A 503 -2.36 -21.67 10.19
N LEU A 504 -3.40 -20.91 10.51
CA LEU A 504 -3.52 -19.51 10.16
C LEU A 504 -4.14 -18.77 11.35
N PHE A 505 -3.39 -17.84 11.93
CA PHE A 505 -3.93 -16.80 12.77
C PHE A 505 -4.22 -15.58 11.90
N SER A 506 -5.44 -15.07 11.98
CA SER A 506 -5.92 -13.92 11.21
C SER A 506 -6.50 -12.84 12.12
N GLU A 507 -6.77 -11.67 11.56
CA GLU A 507 -7.35 -10.53 12.31
C GLU A 507 -6.42 -10.04 13.45
N LEU A 508 -5.11 -10.21 13.28
CA LEU A 508 -4.13 -9.77 14.26
C LEU A 508 -3.94 -8.25 14.19
N ASP A 509 -3.96 -7.60 15.36
CA ASP A 509 -3.93 -6.15 15.48
C ASP A 509 -2.90 -5.73 16.54
N PHE A 510 -1.66 -5.56 16.09
CA PHE A 510 -0.54 -5.11 16.91
C PHE A 510 0.33 -4.13 16.14
N TYR A 511 0.99 -3.24 16.88
CA TYR A 511 1.84 -2.17 16.34
C TYR A 511 3.31 -2.40 16.68
N ASP A 512 4.19 -1.83 15.86
CA ASP A 512 5.64 -1.92 16.01
C ASP A 512 6.15 -3.38 15.98
N SER A 513 7.39 -3.59 16.37
CA SER A 513 8.03 -4.89 16.46
C SER A 513 7.54 -5.62 17.70
N VAL A 514 6.94 -6.79 17.48
CA VAL A 514 6.47 -7.68 18.55
C VAL A 514 7.21 -9.00 18.50
N SER A 515 7.38 -9.62 19.66
CA SER A 515 7.84 -11.01 19.75
C SER A 515 6.64 -11.94 19.76
N VAL A 516 6.58 -12.86 18.82
CA VAL A 516 5.53 -13.86 18.66
C VAL A 516 6.08 -15.22 19.05
N PHE A 517 5.40 -15.87 19.98
CA PHE A 517 5.69 -17.23 20.43
C PHE A 517 4.56 -18.15 19.98
N VAL A 518 4.89 -19.25 19.29
CA VAL A 518 3.88 -20.22 18.84
C VAL A 518 4.19 -21.60 19.41
N GLN A 519 3.15 -22.30 19.89
CA GLN A 519 3.25 -23.64 20.46
C GLN A 519 2.06 -24.52 20.06
N ALA A 520 2.32 -25.76 19.65
CA ALA A 520 1.30 -26.74 19.28
C ALA A 520 1.16 -27.87 20.32
N TYR A 521 -0.07 -28.28 20.60
CA TYR A 521 -0.45 -29.35 21.53
C TYR A 521 -1.28 -30.44 20.82
N LEU A 522 -1.02 -31.70 21.17
CA LEU A 522 -1.88 -32.83 20.78
C LEU A 522 -3.15 -32.85 21.64
N GLN A 523 -4.32 -32.79 21.01
CA GLN A 523 -5.58 -33.07 21.68
C GLN A 523 -5.72 -34.60 21.81
N ALA A 524 -5.83 -35.11 23.03
CA ALA A 524 -6.09 -36.54 23.26
C ALA A 524 -7.39 -36.72 24.04
N ASP A 525 -8.32 -37.49 23.46
CA ASP A 525 -9.54 -37.94 24.13
C ASP A 525 -9.20 -38.85 25.33
N GLY A 526 -9.46 -38.37 26.55
CA GLY A 526 -9.49 -39.20 27.77
C GLY A 526 -8.52 -38.85 28.90
N ILE A 527 -8.80 -39.43 30.06
CA ILE A 527 -8.43 -38.99 31.44
C ILE A 527 -6.94 -39.13 31.81
N ASN A 528 -6.06 -39.64 30.96
CA ASN A 528 -4.62 -39.77 31.26
C ASN A 528 -3.77 -38.98 30.24
N LYS A 529 -3.47 -37.72 30.57
CA LYS A 529 -2.82 -36.75 29.67
C LYS A 529 -1.29 -36.74 29.83
N SER A 530 -0.56 -37.09 28.76
CA SER A 530 0.84 -36.70 28.56
C SER A 530 0.95 -36.11 27.15
N PRO A 531 1.17 -34.79 26.97
CA PRO A 531 1.36 -34.22 25.64
C PRO A 531 2.64 -34.79 25.02
N LYS A 532 2.56 -35.42 23.84
CA LYS A 532 3.77 -35.82 23.10
C LYS A 532 4.37 -34.55 22.45
N LYS A 533 5.41 -33.99 23.07
CA LYS A 533 6.10 -32.75 22.68
C LYS A 533 7.09 -32.92 21.51
N ASN A 534 6.72 -33.63 20.44
CA ASN A 534 7.66 -33.95 19.35
C ASN A 534 7.35 -33.25 18.02
N ASN A 535 6.80 -32.03 18.05
CA ASN A 535 6.49 -31.30 16.82
C ASN A 535 7.40 -30.07 16.63
N LEU A 536 7.80 -29.83 15.39
CA LEU A 536 8.49 -28.63 14.91
C LEU A 536 7.43 -27.67 14.33
N ILE A 537 7.60 -26.37 14.57
CA ILE A 537 6.78 -25.34 13.94
C ILE A 537 7.67 -24.65 12.92
N LYS A 538 7.21 -24.58 11.67
CA LYS A 538 7.84 -23.84 10.59
C LYS A 538 6.88 -22.76 10.14
N LEU A 539 7.19 -21.51 10.45
CA LEU A 539 6.40 -20.38 9.99
C LEU A 539 6.58 -20.21 8.47
N ASP A 540 5.51 -19.78 7.80
CA ASP A 540 5.59 -19.42 6.40
C ASP A 540 6.39 -18.13 6.29
N ASP A 541 7.38 -18.10 5.40
CA ASP A 541 8.05 -16.85 5.04
C ASP A 541 6.98 -15.88 4.52
N LYS A 542 7.00 -14.62 4.99
CA LYS A 542 6.21 -13.57 4.36
C LYS A 542 6.60 -13.57 2.89
N VAL A 543 5.68 -13.96 2.01
CA VAL A 543 5.93 -13.98 0.57
C VAL A 543 6.21 -12.54 0.16
N LEU A 544 7.50 -12.22 -0.02
CA LEU A 544 7.92 -10.95 -0.58
C LEU A 544 7.57 -10.98 -2.05
N LYS A 545 6.37 -10.51 -2.40
CA LYS A 545 6.00 -10.40 -3.80
C LYS A 545 6.87 -9.32 -4.43
N GLY A 546 7.51 -9.72 -5.52
CA GLY A 546 8.50 -8.93 -6.22
C GLY A 546 7.91 -7.68 -6.82
N ARG A 547 8.80 -6.75 -7.14
CA ARG A 547 8.52 -5.53 -7.90
C ARG A 547 7.72 -5.84 -9.19
N PRO A 548 6.66 -5.08 -9.54
CA PRO A 548 6.00 -5.19 -10.83
C PRO A 548 7.01 -5.00 -11.97
N GLU A 549 6.86 -5.74 -13.07
CA GLU A 549 7.87 -5.82 -14.14
C GLU A 549 8.15 -4.48 -14.85
N LYS A 550 7.29 -3.47 -14.68
CA LYS A 550 7.45 -2.16 -15.30
C LYS A 550 7.97 -1.14 -14.33
N VAL A 551 9.22 -0.74 -14.58
CA VAL A 551 9.75 0.56 -14.17
C VAL A 551 8.95 1.62 -14.93
N ILE A 552 8.18 2.41 -14.20
CA ILE A 552 7.79 3.72 -14.68
C ILE A 552 9.03 4.59 -14.40
N SER A 553 9.69 5.06 -15.46
CA SER A 553 10.69 6.13 -15.34
C SER A 553 9.89 7.42 -15.15
N GLY A 554 10.18 8.37 -14.29
CA GLY A 554 11.33 8.64 -13.44
C GLY A 554 11.45 10.17 -13.36
N ILE A 555 11.45 10.73 -12.14
CA ILE A 555 11.54 12.15 -11.77
C ILE A 555 10.50 13.06 -12.47
N PRO A 556 9.69 13.85 -11.75
CA PRO A 556 9.09 15.05 -12.33
C PRO A 556 10.23 16.03 -12.68
N VAL A 557 10.82 15.89 -13.87
CA VAL A 557 11.92 16.75 -14.36
C VAL A 557 11.39 18.15 -14.75
N GLY A 558 10.09 18.40 -14.59
CA GLY A 558 9.38 19.53 -15.18
C GLY A 558 9.73 20.91 -14.64
N HIS A 559 10.15 21.08 -13.39
CA HIS A 559 10.16 22.41 -12.74
C HIS A 559 11.34 22.66 -11.81
N LEU A 560 12.54 22.34 -12.29
CA LEU A 560 13.79 22.56 -11.56
C LEU A 560 14.29 24.01 -11.62
N GLU A 561 13.71 24.83 -12.50
CA GLU A 561 14.02 26.26 -12.60
C GLU A 561 13.64 27.03 -11.33
N ASP A 562 12.72 26.49 -10.52
CA ASP A 562 12.28 27.09 -9.26
C ASP A 562 13.25 26.85 -8.09
N LEU A 563 14.24 25.95 -8.23
CA LEU A 563 15.18 25.62 -7.17
C LEU A 563 16.34 26.63 -7.08
N ASP A 564 16.67 27.06 -5.86
CA ASP A 564 17.90 27.80 -5.58
C ASP A 564 19.03 26.81 -5.29
N PHE A 565 19.77 26.42 -6.34
CA PHE A 565 20.87 25.46 -6.22
C PHE A 565 21.97 25.89 -5.24
N GLU A 566 22.25 27.21 -5.10
CA GLU A 566 23.25 27.67 -4.14
C GLU A 566 22.76 27.44 -2.71
N TYR A 567 21.48 27.69 -2.47
CA TYR A 567 20.85 27.41 -1.18
C TYR A 567 20.78 25.91 -0.88
N VAL A 568 20.35 25.08 -1.84
CA VAL A 568 20.28 23.61 -1.67
C VAL A 568 21.65 23.02 -1.30
N VAL A 569 22.74 23.52 -1.90
CA VAL A 569 24.11 23.09 -1.55
C VAL A 569 24.45 23.47 -0.10
N LYS A 570 24.15 24.70 0.34
CA LYS A 570 24.37 25.13 1.73
C LYS A 570 23.60 24.27 2.73
N VAL A 571 22.35 23.91 2.41
CA VAL A 571 21.55 23.01 3.24
C VAL A 571 22.18 21.62 3.32
N GLY A 572 22.64 21.07 2.19
CA GLY A 572 23.32 19.77 2.15
C GLY A 572 24.60 19.74 2.98
N GLU A 573 25.43 20.80 2.92
CA GLU A 573 26.63 20.93 3.74
C GLU A 573 26.30 21.01 5.24
N ALA A 574 25.29 21.80 5.62
CA ALA A 574 24.84 21.93 7.01
C ALA A 574 24.35 20.59 7.58
N ARG A 575 23.57 19.83 6.80
CA ARG A 575 23.09 18.49 7.19
C ARG A 575 24.24 17.50 7.38
N ASN A 576 25.20 17.47 6.45
CA ASN A 576 26.36 16.59 6.56
C ASN A 576 27.21 16.89 7.82
N MET A 577 27.40 18.16 8.15
CA MET A 577 28.10 18.55 9.39
C MET A 577 27.34 18.08 10.65
N MET A 578 26.01 18.22 10.65
CA MET A 578 25.16 17.75 11.75
C MET A 578 25.21 16.22 11.91
N GLU A 579 25.15 15.48 10.82
CA GLU A 579 25.26 14.01 10.84
C GLU A 579 26.62 13.54 11.37
N GLN A 580 27.71 14.15 10.91
CA GLN A 580 29.06 13.84 11.42
C GLN A 580 29.19 14.12 12.92
N PHE A 581 28.55 15.18 13.41
CA PHE A 581 28.53 15.49 14.83
C PHE A 581 27.76 14.44 15.65
N VAL A 582 26.58 14.02 15.18
CA VAL A 582 25.79 12.96 15.83
C VAL A 582 26.55 11.64 15.87
N LEU A 583 27.22 11.28 14.76
CA LEU A 583 28.08 10.09 14.70
C LEU A 583 29.31 10.20 15.60
N GLY A 584 29.86 11.41 15.78
CA GLY A 584 30.99 11.68 16.67
C GLY A 584 30.67 11.60 18.17
N GLN A 585 29.40 11.50 18.56
CA GLN A 585 28.97 11.31 19.96
C GLN A 585 28.99 9.84 20.41
N GLU A 586 29.92 9.01 19.91
CA GLU A 586 30.18 7.72 20.54
C GLU A 586 30.61 7.93 22.00
N VAL A 587 29.86 7.33 22.93
CA VAL A 587 30.16 7.34 24.35
C VAL A 587 31.47 6.58 24.57
N LEU A 588 32.56 7.33 24.77
CA LEU A 588 33.84 6.81 25.27
C LEU A 588 33.58 6.22 26.67
N LEU A 589 33.38 4.90 26.74
CA LEU A 589 33.38 4.19 28.00
C LEU A 589 34.72 4.46 28.70
N GLN A 590 34.64 5.00 29.92
CA GLN A 590 35.80 5.23 30.78
C GLN A 590 36.64 3.96 30.82
N GLU A 591 37.93 4.11 30.56
CA GLU A 591 38.93 3.05 30.70
C GLU A 591 38.81 2.42 32.08
N ILE A 592 38.26 1.20 32.15
CA ILE A 592 38.21 0.42 33.38
C ILE A 592 39.63 -0.11 33.61
N THR A 593 40.36 0.52 34.52
CA THR A 593 41.62 -0.03 35.03
C THR A 593 41.32 -1.34 35.75
N VAL A 594 41.64 -2.47 35.14
CA VAL A 594 41.50 -3.79 35.75
C VAL A 594 42.67 -4.04 36.68
N GLU A 595 42.47 -3.85 37.99
CA GLU A 595 43.37 -4.42 39.00
C GLU A 595 43.11 -5.92 39.10
N ALA A 596 44.07 -6.72 38.64
CA ALA A 596 43.99 -8.17 38.65
C ALA A 596 44.05 -8.72 40.09
N SER A 597 42.92 -9.19 40.60
CA SER A 597 42.88 -10.14 41.72
C SER A 597 42.68 -11.56 41.19
N ASN A 598 43.67 -12.43 41.41
CA ASN A 598 43.60 -13.87 41.13
C ASN A 598 42.33 -14.51 41.71
N LEU A 599 41.40 -14.95 40.84
CA LEU A 599 40.28 -15.83 41.21
C LEU A 599 40.19 -16.99 40.22
N THR A 600 40.57 -18.16 40.71
CA THR A 600 40.55 -19.46 40.02
C THR A 600 39.12 -20.02 39.95
N LYS A 601 38.32 -19.47 39.02
CA LYS A 601 37.20 -20.08 38.24
C LYS A 601 36.50 -18.95 37.47
N PRO A 602 36.16 -19.12 36.18
CA PRO A 602 35.43 -18.09 35.45
C PRO A 602 34.09 -17.84 36.17
N ASN A 603 33.85 -16.61 36.61
CA ASN A 603 32.58 -16.21 37.19
C ASN A 603 31.53 -16.26 36.09
N ASP A 604 30.52 -17.12 36.25
CA ASP A 604 29.32 -17.11 35.42
C ASP A 604 28.62 -15.76 35.62
N ALA A 605 28.72 -14.86 34.63
CA ALA A 605 28.29 -13.46 34.73
C ALA A 605 26.79 -13.33 35.09
N ARG A 606 25.99 -14.33 34.75
CA ARG A 606 24.55 -14.43 35.07
C ARG A 606 24.25 -14.65 36.55
N THR A 607 25.27 -15.00 37.33
CA THR A 607 25.18 -15.26 38.76
C THR A 607 25.70 -14.11 39.61
N ILE A 608 26.03 -12.96 39.00
CA ILE A 608 26.71 -11.84 39.65
C ILE A 608 25.97 -11.33 40.90
N LEU A 609 24.63 -11.37 40.88
CA LEU A 609 23.74 -10.95 41.96
C LEU A 609 23.92 -11.76 43.27
N TYR A 610 24.41 -12.99 43.17
CA TYR A 610 24.65 -13.89 44.31
C TYR A 610 26.05 -14.54 44.28
N LYS A 611 26.98 -13.95 43.50
CA LYS A 611 28.40 -14.33 43.42
C LYS A 611 28.61 -15.83 43.17
N GLY A 612 27.74 -16.44 42.35
CA GLY A 612 27.83 -17.87 42.00
C GLY A 612 27.55 -18.84 43.15
N LYS A 613 26.93 -18.39 44.26
CA LYS A 613 26.62 -19.22 45.44
C LYS A 613 25.11 -19.23 45.75
N PRO A 614 24.29 -19.94 44.97
CA PRO A 614 22.86 -20.08 45.26
C PRO A 614 22.63 -20.98 46.49
N ASP A 615 21.44 -20.88 47.12
CA ASP A 615 21.10 -21.75 48.25
C ASP A 615 20.67 -23.15 47.79
N PHE A 616 19.99 -23.21 46.65
CA PHE A 616 19.75 -24.44 45.91
C PHE A 616 20.08 -24.20 44.45
N SER A 617 20.74 -25.16 43.81
CA SER A 617 20.97 -25.15 42.37
C SER A 617 20.46 -26.48 41.82
N LEU A 618 19.50 -26.40 40.91
CA LEU A 618 18.84 -27.55 40.31
C LEU A 618 19.32 -27.67 38.86
N PRO A 619 20.36 -28.47 38.57
CA PRO A 619 20.75 -28.74 37.20
C PRO A 619 19.59 -29.42 36.47
N VAL A 620 19.35 -29.00 35.24
CA VAL A 620 18.33 -29.60 34.39
C VAL A 620 18.99 -30.63 33.49
N THR A 621 18.59 -31.88 33.67
CA THR A 621 19.10 -33.02 32.89
C THR A 621 18.06 -33.47 31.86
N ARG A 622 18.44 -34.38 30.95
CA ARG A 622 17.52 -34.90 29.92
C ARG A 622 16.25 -35.55 30.49
N GLU A 623 16.34 -36.15 31.67
CA GLU A 623 15.19 -36.77 32.37
C GLU A 623 14.18 -35.71 32.84
N ASP A 624 14.62 -34.46 32.98
CA ASP A 624 13.81 -33.34 33.44
C ASP A 624 13.09 -32.59 32.30
N PHE A 625 13.27 -33.00 31.04
CA PHE A 625 12.55 -32.40 29.91
C PHE A 625 11.05 -32.75 29.90
N VAL A 626 10.65 -33.72 30.73
CA VAL A 626 9.25 -34.10 30.93
C VAL A 626 8.42 -33.01 31.61
N TYR A 627 9.04 -32.05 32.29
CA TYR A 627 8.33 -30.94 32.91
C TYR A 627 7.89 -29.91 31.85
N ALA A 628 6.76 -29.26 32.13
CA ALA A 628 6.12 -28.35 31.17
C ALA A 628 6.98 -27.12 30.90
N ASN A 629 7.48 -26.54 31.98
CA ASN A 629 8.26 -25.32 32.05
C ASN A 629 9.07 -25.30 33.37
N ALA A 630 9.91 -24.28 33.53
CA ALA A 630 10.75 -24.09 34.71
C ALA A 630 9.95 -24.05 36.03
N ILE A 631 8.73 -23.49 36.02
CA ILE A 631 7.88 -23.36 37.21
C ILE A 631 7.25 -24.70 37.60
N HIS A 632 6.84 -25.50 36.61
CA HIS A 632 6.40 -26.88 36.83
C HIS A 632 7.54 -27.72 37.43
N PHE A 633 8.75 -27.58 36.89
CA PHE A 633 9.94 -28.30 37.38
C PHE A 633 10.27 -28.01 38.85
N LEU A 634 10.04 -26.77 39.32
CA LEU A 634 10.30 -26.37 40.70
C LEU A 634 9.34 -26.99 41.73
N ARG A 635 8.19 -27.51 41.29
CA ARG A 635 7.16 -28.07 42.18
C ARG A 635 7.72 -29.24 42.99
N ASN A 636 7.72 -29.10 44.32
CA ASN A 636 8.20 -30.09 45.29
C ASN A 636 9.70 -30.46 45.22
N ARG A 637 10.52 -29.72 44.46
CA ARG A 637 11.98 -29.99 44.37
C ARG A 637 12.82 -29.27 45.41
N VAL A 638 12.32 -28.16 45.96
CA VAL A 638 13.03 -27.38 46.98
C VAL A 638 12.17 -27.30 48.25
N PRO A 639 12.66 -27.71 49.43
CA PRO A 639 11.88 -27.76 50.69
C PRO A 639 11.25 -26.45 51.15
N SER A 640 11.62 -25.32 50.55
CA SER A 640 11.11 -23.99 50.88
C SER A 640 10.31 -23.33 49.76
N VAL A 641 10.13 -24.01 48.62
CA VAL A 641 9.40 -23.53 47.44
C VAL A 641 8.09 -24.32 47.30
N GLN A 642 6.97 -23.61 47.24
CA GLN A 642 5.65 -24.18 46.94
C GLN A 642 5.10 -23.56 45.67
N VAL A 643 4.58 -24.38 44.76
CA VAL A 643 3.98 -23.93 43.49
C VAL A 643 2.48 -24.24 43.52
N VAL A 644 1.67 -23.20 43.71
CA VAL A 644 0.22 -23.29 43.96
C VAL A 644 -0.55 -22.76 42.76
N GLY A 645 -1.50 -23.54 42.22
CA GLY A 645 -2.24 -23.20 41.00
C GLY A 645 -1.92 -24.15 39.85
N ASP A 646 -2.51 -23.87 38.68
CA ASP A 646 -2.26 -24.68 37.50
C ASP A 646 -0.95 -24.23 36.82
N VAL A 647 0.02 -25.14 36.70
CA VAL A 647 1.32 -24.86 36.06
C VAL A 647 1.26 -24.87 34.54
N PHE A 648 0.08 -25.16 33.98
CA PHE A 648 -0.21 -25.17 32.56
C PHE A 648 -1.11 -24.00 32.14
N SER A 649 -1.74 -23.29 33.09
CA SER A 649 -2.61 -22.15 32.79
C SER A 649 -1.79 -20.86 32.69
N PHE A 650 -1.83 -20.21 31.52
CA PHE A 650 -1.27 -18.87 31.33
C PHE A 650 -2.27 -17.75 31.64
N GLN A 651 -3.57 -18.08 31.70
CA GLN A 651 -4.64 -17.15 32.07
C GLN A 651 -4.67 -16.90 33.59
N ASP A 652 -4.44 -17.97 34.37
CA ASP A 652 -4.31 -17.93 35.83
C ASP A 652 -2.98 -18.62 36.23
N PRO A 653 -1.83 -17.96 36.01
CA PRO A 653 -0.52 -18.53 36.25
C PRO A 653 -0.32 -19.03 37.69
N PRO A 654 0.47 -20.11 37.86
CA PRO A 654 0.77 -20.67 39.15
C PRO A 654 1.53 -19.67 40.00
N ARG A 655 1.20 -19.62 41.29
CA ARG A 655 1.90 -18.79 42.26
C ARG A 655 3.06 -19.57 42.86
N VAL A 656 4.26 -19.00 42.82
CA VAL A 656 5.42 -19.55 43.51
C VAL A 656 5.56 -18.85 44.86
N LEU A 657 5.61 -19.64 45.93
CA LEU A 657 5.82 -19.17 47.30
C LEU A 657 7.16 -19.67 47.79
N ILE A 658 7.96 -18.79 48.35
CA ILE A 658 9.20 -19.14 49.05
C ILE A 658 9.05 -18.80 50.53
N ARG A 659 9.13 -19.80 51.41
CA ARG A 659 8.94 -19.67 52.87
C ARG A 659 7.65 -18.92 53.24
N GLY A 660 6.56 -19.17 52.51
CA GLY A 660 5.25 -18.55 52.73
C GLY A 660 5.08 -17.13 52.15
N GLY A 661 6.15 -16.51 51.65
CA GLY A 661 6.09 -15.27 50.89
C GLY A 661 5.83 -15.57 49.41
N ILE A 662 4.86 -14.89 48.81
CA ILE A 662 4.53 -15.05 47.40
C ILE A 662 5.53 -14.24 46.60
N ILE A 663 6.20 -14.90 45.65
CA ILE A 663 7.23 -14.27 44.86
C ILE A 663 6.71 -13.97 43.43
N THR A 664 5.80 -14.76 42.89
CA THR A 664 5.10 -14.41 41.63
C THR A 664 4.01 -13.35 41.83
N GLY A 665 3.92 -12.35 40.93
CA GLY A 665 2.79 -11.42 40.90
C GLY A 665 1.44 -12.09 40.65
N ASN A 666 0.33 -11.38 40.91
CA ASN A 666 -1.02 -11.87 40.58
C ASN A 666 -1.33 -11.66 39.09
N ALA A 667 -2.12 -12.57 38.50
CA ALA A 667 -2.61 -12.50 37.12
C ALA A 667 -3.43 -11.24 36.76
N SER A 668 -3.86 -10.46 37.75
CA SER A 668 -4.75 -9.30 37.59
C SER A 668 -4.06 -7.93 37.73
N GLY A 669 -2.74 -7.85 37.55
CA GLY A 669 -2.05 -6.56 37.34
C GLY A 669 -2.08 -5.56 38.52
N ARG A 670 -2.44 -5.97 39.75
CA ARG A 670 -2.27 -5.10 40.92
C ARG A 670 -0.86 -5.25 41.53
N PRO A 671 -0.05 -4.18 41.58
CA PRO A 671 1.23 -4.23 42.28
C PRO A 671 0.98 -4.26 43.79
N GLN A 672 1.27 -5.38 44.45
CA GLN A 672 1.71 -5.29 45.85
C GLN A 672 3.20 -4.95 45.81
N ASN A 673 3.51 -3.66 45.84
CA ASN A 673 4.83 -3.07 46.11
C ASN A 673 6.05 -3.94 45.72
N GLN A 674 6.49 -3.82 44.46
CA GLN A 674 7.78 -4.23 43.89
C GLN A 674 8.36 -5.58 44.40
N SER A 675 8.05 -6.66 43.67
CA SER A 675 8.87 -7.86 43.72
C SER A 675 8.93 -8.50 42.32
N HIS A 676 10.09 -8.43 41.67
CA HIS A 676 10.48 -9.34 40.58
C HIS A 676 11.46 -10.36 41.15
N PRO A 677 11.00 -11.56 41.49
CA PRO A 677 11.82 -12.58 42.13
C PRO A 677 12.00 -13.79 41.24
N ILE A 678 11.75 -13.66 39.94
CA ILE A 678 12.21 -14.61 38.93
C ILE A 678 13.13 -13.82 37.99
N LEU A 679 14.28 -14.39 37.70
CA LEU A 679 15.28 -13.88 36.81
C LEU A 679 15.50 -14.93 35.70
N ILE A 680 15.82 -14.49 34.49
CA ILE A 680 16.38 -15.33 33.43
C ILE A 680 17.77 -14.79 33.11
N ASP A 681 18.79 -15.63 33.25
CA ASP A 681 20.19 -15.27 33.04
C ASP A 681 20.64 -14.00 33.81
N GLY A 682 20.07 -13.80 35.01
CA GLY A 682 20.36 -12.65 35.88
C GLY A 682 19.52 -11.39 35.59
N GLN A 683 18.62 -11.41 34.61
CA GLN A 683 17.69 -10.32 34.28
C GLN A 683 16.30 -10.57 34.89
N PRO A 684 15.67 -9.60 35.57
CA PRO A 684 14.30 -9.74 36.10
C PRO A 684 13.25 -10.02 35.03
N THR A 685 12.34 -10.94 35.33
CA THR A 685 11.24 -11.34 34.45
C THR A 685 9.96 -11.61 35.25
N ASP A 686 8.83 -11.76 34.55
CA ASP A 686 7.59 -12.27 35.13
C ASP A 686 7.49 -13.81 35.04
N VAL A 687 6.45 -14.35 35.67
CA VAL A 687 6.18 -15.80 35.74
C VAL A 687 5.74 -16.38 34.40
N LEU A 688 5.08 -15.62 33.53
CA LEU A 688 4.61 -16.09 32.23
C LEU A 688 5.80 -16.30 31.29
N MET A 689 6.73 -15.35 31.27
CA MET A 689 7.97 -15.48 30.52
C MET A 689 8.89 -16.59 31.09
N ALA A 690 8.86 -16.82 32.40
CA ALA A 690 9.52 -17.99 32.98
C ALA A 690 8.85 -19.32 32.60
N MET A 691 7.54 -19.30 32.33
CA MET A 691 6.77 -20.45 31.87
C MET A 691 6.91 -20.71 30.36
N SER A 692 7.27 -19.71 29.56
CA SER A 692 7.52 -19.86 28.12
C SER A 692 8.89 -20.50 27.82
N LEU A 693 9.82 -20.48 28.79
CA LEU A 693 11.11 -21.17 28.67
C LEU A 693 10.96 -22.69 28.58
N ASN A 694 11.54 -23.27 27.53
CA ASN A 694 11.60 -24.72 27.36
C ASN A 694 12.66 -25.31 28.31
N MET A 695 12.31 -26.40 29.01
CA MET A 695 13.24 -27.13 29.88
C MET A 695 14.50 -27.62 29.15
N ILE A 696 14.45 -27.80 27.81
CA ILE A 696 15.65 -28.15 27.04
C ILE A 696 16.68 -27.02 27.00
N ASP A 697 16.23 -25.77 27.03
CA ASP A 697 17.06 -24.57 26.97
C ASP A 697 17.53 -24.13 28.35
N VAL A 698 16.95 -24.67 29.42
CA VAL A 698 17.38 -24.41 30.80
C VAL A 698 18.61 -25.27 31.12
N GLU A 699 19.68 -24.62 31.57
CA GLU A 699 20.88 -25.27 32.10
C GLU A 699 20.65 -25.71 33.55
N ARG A 700 20.20 -24.77 34.39
CA ARG A 700 19.88 -25.01 35.80
C ARG A 700 18.97 -23.91 36.35
N ILE A 701 18.31 -24.20 37.47
CA ILE A 701 17.52 -23.23 38.20
C ILE A 701 18.11 -23.03 39.59
N ASP A 702 18.54 -21.79 39.85
CA ASP A 702 19.10 -21.37 41.12
C ASP A 702 18.00 -20.72 41.99
N VAL A 703 17.88 -21.14 43.25
CA VAL A 703 16.92 -20.59 44.22
C VAL A 703 17.68 -19.93 45.37
N ILE A 704 17.35 -18.66 45.62
CA ILE A 704 18.02 -17.80 46.60
C ILE A 704 17.05 -17.47 47.74
N THR A 705 17.35 -17.95 48.94
CA THR A 705 16.52 -17.86 50.15
C THR A 705 17.24 -17.28 51.37
N ASN A 706 18.57 -17.29 51.40
CA ASN A 706 19.40 -16.82 52.52
C ASN A 706 19.60 -15.29 52.50
N LEU A 707 19.50 -14.68 53.68
CA LEU A 707 19.58 -13.23 53.90
C LEU A 707 20.83 -12.58 53.29
N GLY A 708 21.99 -13.26 53.34
CA GLY A 708 23.24 -12.73 52.79
C GLY A 708 23.22 -12.54 51.26
N ASN A 709 22.58 -13.45 50.53
CA ASN A 709 22.50 -13.44 49.06
C ASN A 709 21.26 -12.68 48.54
N ARG A 710 20.33 -12.32 49.42
CA ARG A 710 19.11 -11.56 49.12
C ARG A 710 19.31 -10.05 49.20
N ALA A 711 20.44 -9.58 49.74
CA ALA A 711 20.71 -8.16 49.97
C ALA A 711 20.64 -7.31 48.70
N MET A 712 20.99 -7.87 47.53
CA MET A 712 20.95 -7.17 46.24
C MET A 712 19.55 -7.05 45.63
N MET A 713 18.57 -7.83 46.09
CA MET A 713 17.17 -7.79 45.64
C MET A 713 16.25 -7.29 46.76
N SER A 714 16.69 -6.24 47.47
CA SER A 714 15.96 -5.61 48.58
C SER A 714 15.53 -6.58 49.69
N GLY A 715 16.30 -7.66 49.88
CA GLY A 715 16.01 -8.67 50.88
C GLY A 715 14.92 -9.68 50.47
N SER A 716 14.37 -9.65 49.26
CA SER A 716 13.39 -10.63 48.76
C SER A 716 14.04 -11.94 48.34
N ALA A 717 13.34 -13.07 48.51
CA ALA A 717 13.80 -14.36 47.96
C ALA A 717 13.48 -14.39 46.47
N TYR A 718 14.34 -15.02 45.66
CA TYR A 718 14.18 -15.05 44.22
C TYR A 718 14.74 -16.33 43.58
N ILE A 719 14.41 -16.54 42.32
CA ILE A 719 14.77 -17.67 41.48
C ILE A 719 15.51 -17.10 40.26
N ASN A 720 16.60 -17.72 39.85
CA ASN A 720 17.30 -17.40 38.60
C ASN A 720 17.32 -18.64 37.71
N ILE A 721 16.66 -18.56 36.56
CA ILE A 721 16.64 -19.61 35.55
C ILE A 721 17.80 -19.32 34.60
N LEU A 722 18.81 -20.18 34.61
CA LEU A 722 19.98 -20.02 33.76
C LEU A 722 19.79 -20.86 32.52
N THR A 723 19.86 -20.23 31.34
CA THR A 723 19.68 -20.89 30.05
C THR A 723 21.01 -21.44 29.53
N LYS A 724 21.01 -22.38 28.59
CA LYS A 724 22.27 -22.86 27.99
C LYS A 724 22.89 -21.81 27.06
N THR A 725 22.09 -20.89 26.53
CA THR A 725 22.53 -19.82 25.62
C THR A 725 23.12 -18.60 26.32
N GLY A 726 22.75 -18.35 27.59
CA GLY A 726 23.25 -17.21 28.37
C GLY A 726 24.74 -17.29 28.79
N ASN A 727 25.43 -18.41 28.57
CA ASN A 727 26.85 -18.58 28.89
C ASN A 727 27.59 -19.33 27.76
N PRO A 728 28.04 -18.63 26.70
CA PRO A 728 28.63 -19.23 25.50
C PRO A 728 30.00 -19.90 25.72
N GLY A 729 30.53 -19.91 26.95
CA GLY A 729 31.77 -20.60 27.32
C GLY A 729 31.59 -22.01 27.89
N ALA A 730 30.35 -22.46 28.16
CA ALA A 730 30.10 -23.88 28.41
C ALA A 730 30.13 -24.62 27.06
N GLU A 731 30.77 -25.78 26.98
CA GLU A 731 30.71 -26.63 25.78
C GLU A 731 29.23 -26.88 25.43
N LEU A 732 28.69 -26.12 24.47
CA LEU A 732 27.41 -26.34 23.80
C LEU A 732 27.55 -27.60 22.94
N GLN A 733 27.82 -28.75 23.56
CA GLN A 733 28.01 -30.01 22.86
C GLN A 733 26.65 -30.65 22.55
N GLU A 734 26.30 -30.53 21.26
CA GLU A 734 25.63 -31.56 20.46
C GLU A 734 24.21 -31.99 20.88
N ASP A 735 23.31 -31.07 21.17
CA ASP A 735 21.87 -31.36 21.06
C ASP A 735 21.23 -30.50 19.96
N PRO A 736 21.03 -31.04 18.73
CA PRO A 736 20.45 -30.29 17.61
C PRO A 736 18.98 -29.86 17.85
N ARG A 737 18.39 -30.20 19.01
CA ARG A 737 17.04 -29.83 19.43
C ARG A 737 16.97 -28.61 20.36
N LEU A 738 18.10 -28.02 20.75
CA LEU A 738 18.14 -26.73 21.45
C LEU A 738 17.37 -25.69 20.63
N GLY A 739 16.36 -25.05 21.22
CA GLY A 739 15.43 -24.14 20.51
C GLY A 739 14.40 -24.81 19.58
N GLN A 740 14.29 -26.15 19.51
CA GLN A 740 13.30 -26.83 18.65
C GLN A 740 11.99 -27.12 19.40
N GLY A 741 10.86 -26.66 18.85
CA GLY A 741 9.49 -26.95 19.30
C GLY A 741 8.68 -25.73 19.76
N ASN A 742 9.33 -24.59 19.94
CA ASN A 742 8.72 -23.27 20.09
C ASN A 742 9.46 -22.34 19.12
N ASP A 743 8.75 -21.63 18.25
CA ASP A 743 9.38 -20.61 17.40
C ASP A 743 9.13 -19.24 18.03
N LEU A 744 10.21 -18.50 18.31
CA LEU A 744 10.15 -17.11 18.79
C LEU A 744 10.54 -16.22 17.62
N LEU A 745 9.53 -15.61 17.00
CA LEU A 745 9.70 -14.71 15.87
C LEU A 745 9.63 -13.27 16.34
N PHE A 746 10.53 -12.42 15.84
CA PHE A 746 10.30 -10.98 15.85
C PHE A 746 9.63 -10.60 14.54
N THR A 747 8.41 -10.08 14.61
CA THR A 747 7.67 -9.61 13.44
C THR A 747 7.25 -8.17 13.62
N LYS A 748 7.17 -7.44 12.51
CA LYS A 748 6.62 -6.09 12.47
C LYS A 748 5.09 -6.14 12.32
N GLY A 749 4.42 -5.37 13.16
CA GLY A 749 3.00 -5.05 13.06
C GLY A 749 2.76 -3.79 12.22
N TYR A 750 1.67 -3.09 12.55
CA TYR A 750 1.35 -1.80 11.96
C TYR A 750 2.33 -0.71 12.38
N VAL A 751 2.58 0.26 11.50
CA VAL A 751 3.35 1.47 11.81
C VAL A 751 2.67 2.24 12.93
N THR A 752 3.47 2.70 13.90
CA THR A 752 2.99 3.56 14.98
C THR A 752 2.74 4.97 14.46
N LYS A 753 1.61 5.57 14.83
CA LYS A 753 1.25 6.94 14.42
C LYS A 753 2.21 7.93 15.11
N ARG A 754 3.19 8.47 14.37
CA ARG A 754 4.09 9.53 14.84
C ARG A 754 3.52 10.91 14.50
N GLU A 755 3.70 11.87 15.41
CA GLU A 755 3.39 13.27 15.14
C GLU A 755 4.57 13.96 14.46
N PHE A 756 4.28 14.78 13.45
CA PHE A 756 5.28 15.60 12.80
C PHE A 756 5.77 16.70 13.75
N TYR A 757 7.09 16.79 13.93
CA TYR A 757 7.67 17.78 14.83
C TYR A 757 7.66 19.18 14.20
N VAL A 758 7.01 20.13 14.88
CA VAL A 758 7.04 21.56 14.55
C VAL A 758 7.82 22.31 15.63
N PRO A 759 8.93 23.00 15.31
CA PRO A 759 9.71 23.76 16.28
C PRO A 759 8.86 24.85 16.95
N SER A 760 8.95 24.95 18.28
CA SER A 760 8.18 25.91 19.09
C SER A 760 8.69 27.36 19.04
N GLY A 761 9.67 27.66 18.18
CA GLY A 761 10.16 29.01 17.93
C GLY A 761 10.91 29.63 19.12
N LYS A 762 12.17 29.21 19.30
CA LYS A 762 13.31 29.93 19.92
C LYS A 762 14.46 28.93 20.09
N PHE A 763 15.39 28.92 19.15
CA PHE A 763 16.66 28.20 19.34
C PHE A 763 17.53 29.00 20.30
N GLU A 764 18.14 28.35 21.30
CA GLU A 764 19.11 29.01 22.18
C GLU A 764 20.39 29.36 21.38
N GLU A 765 20.72 30.65 21.32
CA GLU A 765 21.95 31.15 20.69
C GLU A 765 23.18 30.48 21.33
N GLY A 766 24.07 29.93 20.49
CA GLY A 766 25.35 29.34 20.93
C GLY A 766 25.37 27.81 21.03
N THR A 767 24.28 27.13 20.70
CA THR A 767 24.32 25.67 20.45
C THR A 767 24.69 25.38 18.98
N PRO A 768 25.42 24.29 18.67
CA PRO A 768 25.67 23.87 17.27
C PRO A 768 24.39 23.58 16.46
N PHE A 769 23.23 23.62 17.12
CA PHE A 769 21.90 23.23 16.65
C PHE A 769 21.01 24.42 16.29
N ALA A 770 21.61 25.60 16.06
CA ALA A 770 20.86 26.85 15.94
C ALA A 770 20.24 27.12 14.57
N GLN A 771 20.54 26.31 13.52
CA GLN A 771 20.04 26.55 12.17
C GLN A 771 19.04 25.48 11.70
N ASP A 772 17.79 25.91 11.51
CA ASP A 772 16.69 25.13 10.92
C ASP A 772 16.66 25.29 9.39
N PHE A 773 16.93 24.21 8.66
CA PHE A 773 16.83 24.14 7.20
C PHE A 773 15.89 23.02 6.74
N ARG A 774 14.89 22.65 7.55
CA ARG A 774 13.95 21.60 7.14
C ARG A 774 13.26 21.95 5.82
N SER A 775 13.18 20.94 4.95
CA SER A 775 12.50 21.02 3.66
C SER A 775 10.98 20.92 3.80
N THR A 776 10.51 20.15 4.79
CA THR A 776 9.10 20.04 5.16
C THR A 776 8.85 20.97 6.33
N LEU A 777 8.11 22.05 6.11
CA LEU A 777 7.83 23.10 7.09
C LEU A 777 6.65 22.70 8.00
N TYR A 778 5.67 22.00 7.45
CA TYR A 778 4.52 21.47 8.16
C TYR A 778 3.97 20.23 7.45
N TRP A 779 3.58 19.21 8.21
CA TRP A 779 2.86 18.04 7.71
C TRP A 779 1.78 17.68 8.72
N ASN A 780 0.54 17.54 8.25
CA ASN A 780 -0.54 17.00 9.06
C ASN A 780 -1.37 16.03 8.21
N PRO A 781 -1.35 14.73 8.52
CA PRO A 781 -2.08 13.72 7.76
C PRO A 781 -3.56 13.61 8.15
N ASN A 782 -4.02 14.33 9.18
CA ASN A 782 -5.32 14.09 9.80
C ASN A 782 -6.03 15.41 10.12
N LEU A 783 -6.42 16.12 9.07
CA LEU A 783 -7.27 17.29 9.13
C LEU A 783 -8.67 16.90 8.70
N SER A 784 -9.70 17.40 9.38
CA SER A 784 -11.07 17.23 8.94
C SER A 784 -11.79 18.57 8.91
N THR A 785 -12.60 18.77 7.88
CA THR A 785 -13.56 19.87 7.85
C THR A 785 -14.87 19.40 8.45
N GLN A 786 -15.49 20.26 9.26
CA GLN A 786 -16.87 20.06 9.69
C GLN A 786 -17.82 20.61 8.60
N GLU A 787 -19.10 20.81 8.91
CA GLU A 787 -20.08 21.39 7.98
C GLU A 787 -19.73 22.81 7.49
N ASP A 788 -18.71 23.46 8.06
CA ASP A 788 -18.26 24.80 7.66
C ASP A 788 -17.18 24.81 6.56
N GLY A 789 -16.60 23.64 6.22
CA GLY A 789 -15.59 23.52 5.16
C GLY A 789 -14.25 24.17 5.50
N LYS A 790 -13.96 24.49 6.76
CA LYS A 790 -12.78 25.31 7.13
C LYS A 790 -11.68 24.54 7.85
N ILE A 791 -10.44 24.87 7.50
CA ILE A 791 -9.22 24.39 8.15
C ILE A 791 -8.37 25.61 8.54
N ASN A 792 -7.86 25.63 9.76
CA ASN A 792 -6.96 26.69 10.24
C ASN A 792 -5.64 26.02 10.65
N ILE A 793 -4.53 26.53 10.11
CA ILE A 793 -3.19 26.00 10.40
C ILE A 793 -2.20 27.12 10.66
N SER A 794 -1.21 26.82 11.50
CA SER A 794 -0.11 27.73 11.80
C SER A 794 1.21 26.97 11.79
N PHE A 795 2.20 27.49 11.07
CA PHE A 795 3.54 26.91 11.02
C PHE A 795 4.64 28.00 10.94
N PRO A 796 5.82 27.77 11.53
CA PRO A 796 6.96 28.66 11.36
C PRO A 796 7.75 28.32 10.10
N LEU A 797 8.27 29.35 9.41
CA LEU A 797 9.27 29.18 8.36
C LEU A 797 10.64 28.79 8.92
N ASN A 798 11.51 28.27 8.07
CA ASN A 798 12.89 27.90 8.40
C ASN A 798 13.84 29.12 8.31
N GLU A 799 15.15 28.92 8.47
CA GLU A 799 16.13 30.02 8.45
C GLU A 799 16.48 30.55 7.06
N GLY A 800 16.26 29.76 6.02
CA GLY A 800 16.77 30.06 4.67
C GLY A 800 15.72 30.48 3.66
N SER A 801 14.43 30.31 3.97
CA SER A 801 13.36 30.51 2.99
C SER A 801 12.24 31.42 3.47
N ASP A 802 11.82 32.32 2.58
CA ASP A 802 10.68 33.22 2.67
C ASP A 802 9.52 32.77 1.75
N SER A 803 9.69 31.64 1.06
CA SER A 803 8.75 31.07 0.10
C SER A 803 8.39 29.65 0.47
N PHE A 804 7.13 29.28 0.26
CA PHE A 804 6.65 27.94 0.57
C PHE A 804 5.54 27.54 -0.40
N GLU A 805 5.33 26.23 -0.49
CA GLU A 805 4.25 25.61 -1.24
C GLU A 805 3.39 24.79 -0.30
N VAL A 806 2.08 24.86 -0.50
CA VAL A 806 1.06 24.13 0.23
C VAL A 806 0.37 23.19 -0.76
N ILE A 807 0.28 21.92 -0.38
CA ILE A 807 -0.50 20.90 -1.07
C ILE A 807 -1.51 20.36 -0.08
N LEU A 808 -2.79 20.47 -0.43
CA LEU A 808 -3.88 19.86 0.31
C LEU A 808 -4.52 18.76 -0.53
N GLU A 809 -4.62 17.57 0.05
CA GLU A 809 -5.20 16.40 -0.57
C GLU A 809 -6.17 15.72 0.39
N GLY A 810 -7.27 15.19 -0.11
CA GLY A 810 -8.21 14.46 0.74
C GLY A 810 -9.40 13.88 -0.01
N LEU A 811 -10.29 13.27 0.77
CA LEU A 811 -11.57 12.78 0.30
C LEU A 811 -12.70 13.50 1.04
N SER A 812 -13.74 13.91 0.32
CA SER A 812 -14.98 14.40 0.92
C SER A 812 -15.68 13.28 1.71
N SER A 813 -16.71 13.62 2.49
CA SER A 813 -17.58 12.62 3.12
C SER A 813 -18.29 11.70 2.11
N GLU A 814 -18.38 12.12 0.85
CA GLU A 814 -18.92 11.34 -0.28
C GLU A 814 -17.81 10.66 -1.09
N MET A 815 -16.60 10.53 -0.53
CA MET A 815 -15.45 9.87 -1.17
C MET A 815 -15.01 10.52 -2.49
N GLU A 816 -15.32 11.79 -2.68
CA GLU A 816 -14.83 12.55 -3.83
C GLU A 816 -13.40 13.04 -3.56
N PRO A 817 -12.45 12.81 -4.48
CA PRO A 817 -11.08 13.25 -4.30
C PRO A 817 -10.96 14.75 -4.50
N ILE A 818 -10.27 15.41 -3.57
CA ILE A 818 -10.08 16.85 -3.53
C ILE A 818 -8.59 17.14 -3.49
N TYR A 819 -8.15 18.03 -4.38
CA TYR A 819 -6.77 18.49 -4.49
C TYR A 819 -6.77 20.00 -4.63
N GLY A 820 -5.86 20.67 -3.95
CA GLY A 820 -5.54 22.05 -4.29
C GLY A 820 -4.18 22.47 -3.77
N THR A 821 -3.64 23.49 -4.42
CA THR A 821 -2.30 24.01 -4.13
C THR A 821 -2.32 25.50 -3.91
N PHE A 822 -1.35 25.97 -3.15
CA PHE A 822 -1.10 27.39 -2.95
C PHE A 822 0.39 27.61 -2.81
N SER A 823 0.92 28.67 -3.41
CA SER A 823 2.34 29.00 -3.28
C SER A 823 2.53 30.48 -3.03
N ILE A 824 3.53 30.80 -2.21
CA ILE A 824 4.10 32.14 -2.10
C ILE A 824 5.49 32.07 -2.72
N LYS A 825 5.59 32.52 -3.96
CA LYS A 825 6.85 32.71 -4.69
C LYS A 825 7.22 34.19 -4.67
N ARG A 826 8.52 34.51 -4.60
CA ARG A 826 9.02 35.90 -4.54
C ARG A 826 9.57 36.37 -5.88
#